data_AF-A0A6A2ZP43-F1
#
_entry.id   AF-A0A6A2ZP43-F1
#
_cell.length_a   1.000
_cell.length_b   1.000
_cell.length_c   1.000
_cell.angle_alpha   90.00
_cell.angle_beta   90.00
_cell.angle_gamma   90.00
#
_symmetry.space_group_name_H-M   'P 1'
#
loop_
_entity.id
_entity.type
_entity.pdbx_description
1 polymer ?
#
loop_
_entity_poly.entity_id
_entity_poly.type
_entity_poly.pdbx_seq_one_letter_code
_entity_poly.pdbx_strand_id
1 'polypeptide(L)'
;MKYVLVTGGVISGLGKGVTASSIGLLLKSCGFRVTSIKIDPYLNTDAGTMSPFEHGEVYVLNDGGEVDLDLGNYERFLDITLTSDNNITTGKIYQSVFNKERRGDYLGKTVQVVPHITDAIQEWIERAAKIPVDGKEGPADICVIELGGTIGDIESMPFIEALGQFSYRVGTGNFCLVHVSLVPVLNVVGEPKTKPTQHSVRGLRGLGLTPNILACRSTMALDDDVKQKLSQFCHVPAENIVTLYDVPNIWHIPLLLREQKAHEAILKRLNLLGIARKPDLTEWTSRTKVYDMLHDPVKIAMVGKYVGLKDSYLSVLKALLHASVGCRKKLIVEWVEASHLEITAKEDPDTYNAAWNRLKGADGILVPGGFGDRGVQGKILAAKYARESKVPFLGICLGMQIAVVEYARSVLDLQDANTEEFDPQTSNPCVIFMPEGSKTHMGGTMRLGSRRTYFTVPYCKSAKLYGDATFVDERHRHRYEVNPDMISKLEAAGLSFVGRDESGRRMEIVELPSHPYFIGVQFHPEFKSRPGKPSALFTGLIAASCGQLDLLLNKSDHVINGVTNGINTGKALPKVWQNGNCLKSANGSLNGVYSNGKQSRFRTRSMSSRANRMLNSSVKEVGGKSSGAATDSQYKKKNNKHNSPVNENGPKIMAPAITLRTPLEADVKVPNDAKNTNLSGSRNSSRSDSIESTTTPLRPHTGGDVRWDAINSVSARGPIGLSNFRLLKRIGYGDIGSVYLVELRGTNAFFAMKVMDKASLASRNKLLRAQTEREILGLLDHPFLPTLYSYFETEKFYCLVMEFCSGGNLHSLRQKQPNKHFTEEAARFFTSEVLLALEYLHMLGIVYRDLKPENVLVRDEGHIMLSDFDLSLRCSVNPTLVKSSSTHQASNGGGNGGILDNEQVPGHGCMQPSTFFPRILHGKKNRKSKSDFGLFVGGSMPELMAEPTNVRSMSFVGTHEYLAPEIIRGEGHGSAVDWWTFGIFLYELLHGTTPFKGQGNRATLFNVVGQPLRFPETPQVSFVARDLISGLLVKEPSKRIACKRGATEIKQHPFFEGVNWALVRSAMPPHVPEPVDFSQLVAKEEKKNSHGGHHHLHNELVGDQAAKKSNSSDYIQFEYF
;
A
#
# COMPACT_ATOMS: atom_id res chain seq x y z
N MET A 1 32.19 -8.71 3.02
CA MET A 1 30.81 -8.27 2.82
C MET A 1 30.58 -6.95 3.54
N LYS A 2 29.86 -6.04 2.90
CA LYS A 2 29.32 -4.80 3.46
C LYS A 2 27.80 -4.81 3.26
N TYR A 3 27.05 -4.08 4.08
CA TYR A 3 25.59 -4.08 4.03
C TYR A 3 25.03 -2.66 3.89
N VAL A 4 24.11 -2.47 2.94
CA VAL A 4 23.33 -1.24 2.79
C VAL A 4 21.87 -1.59 3.00
N LEU A 5 21.32 -1.25 4.17
CA LEU A 5 19.90 -1.42 4.46
C LEU A 5 19.10 -0.22 3.92
N VAL A 6 17.99 -0.50 3.26
CA VAL A 6 17.00 0.48 2.77
C VAL A 6 15.66 0.21 3.47
N THR A 7 15.11 1.21 4.16
CA THR A 7 13.80 1.13 4.85
C THR A 7 12.82 2.16 4.32
N GLY A 8 11.51 1.89 4.42
CA GLY A 8 10.44 2.82 3.99
C GLY A 8 9.73 3.45 5.19
N GLY A 9 9.53 4.77 5.14
CA GLY A 9 9.03 5.55 6.26
C GLY A 9 7.50 5.64 6.34
N VAL A 10 6.92 6.59 5.61
CA VAL A 10 5.57 7.12 5.90
C VAL A 10 4.42 6.32 5.29
N ILE A 11 4.62 5.77 4.08
CA ILE A 11 3.63 4.96 3.36
C ILE A 11 4.33 3.86 2.55
N SER A 12 3.57 2.84 2.14
CA SER A 12 3.98 1.88 1.13
C SER A 12 4.10 2.55 -0.27
N GLY A 13 4.66 1.86 -1.25
CA GLY A 13 4.72 2.37 -2.64
C GLY A 13 5.72 3.51 -2.94
N LEU A 14 6.44 4.06 -1.96
CA LEU A 14 7.38 5.20 -2.13
C LEU A 14 8.57 5.00 -3.11
N GLY A 15 8.68 3.85 -3.78
CA GLY A 15 9.81 3.53 -4.65
C GLY A 15 11.06 3.05 -3.88
N LYS A 16 10.87 2.29 -2.80
CA LYS A 16 11.97 1.59 -2.09
C LYS A 16 12.81 0.75 -3.06
N GLY A 17 12.20 -0.18 -3.79
CA GLY A 17 12.87 -1.03 -4.77
C GLY A 17 13.62 -0.27 -5.86
N VAL A 18 13.05 0.85 -6.35
CA VAL A 18 13.72 1.75 -7.30
C VAL A 18 14.94 2.44 -6.66
N THR A 19 14.85 2.83 -5.39
CA THR A 19 15.95 3.46 -4.65
C THR A 19 17.07 2.46 -4.36
N ALA A 20 16.72 1.28 -3.82
CA ALA A 20 17.66 0.20 -3.51
C ALA A 20 18.38 -0.34 -4.76
N SER A 21 17.65 -0.60 -5.85
CA SER A 21 18.24 -1.00 -7.14
C SER A 21 19.14 0.09 -7.75
N SER A 22 18.76 1.37 -7.64
CA SER A 22 19.59 2.49 -8.11
C SER A 22 20.87 2.66 -7.29
N ILE A 23 20.82 2.48 -5.97
CA ILE A 23 22.00 2.44 -5.10
C ILE A 23 22.92 1.28 -5.49
N GLY A 24 22.37 0.07 -5.67
CA GLY A 24 23.16 -1.09 -6.10
C GLY A 24 23.82 -0.88 -7.46
N LEU A 25 23.15 -0.24 -8.42
CA LEU A 25 23.72 0.09 -9.73
C LEU A 25 24.86 1.10 -9.60
N LEU A 26 24.71 2.12 -8.74
CA LEU A 26 25.79 3.07 -8.46
C LEU A 26 27.01 2.37 -7.87
N LEU A 27 26.82 1.51 -6.88
CA LEU A 27 27.92 0.75 -6.26
C LEU A 27 28.58 -0.22 -7.26
N LYS A 28 27.79 -0.89 -8.14
CA LYS A 28 28.33 -1.69 -9.24
C LYS A 28 29.15 -0.85 -10.23
N SER A 29 28.70 0.37 -10.55
CA SER A 29 29.46 1.31 -11.41
C SER A 29 30.73 1.86 -10.75
N CYS A 30 30.82 1.84 -9.42
CA CYS A 30 32.05 2.14 -8.67
C CYS A 30 33.04 0.96 -8.64
N GLY A 31 32.72 -0.17 -9.28
CA GLY A 31 33.59 -1.33 -9.45
C GLY A 31 33.35 -2.50 -8.49
N PHE A 32 32.35 -2.43 -7.60
CA PHE A 32 32.05 -3.48 -6.63
C PHE A 32 31.12 -4.56 -7.19
N ARG A 33 31.25 -5.81 -6.72
CA ARG A 33 30.23 -6.85 -6.88
C ARG A 33 29.09 -6.58 -5.89
N VAL A 34 27.86 -6.58 -6.39
CA VAL A 34 26.66 -6.25 -5.60
C VAL A 34 25.65 -7.39 -5.68
N THR A 35 25.11 -7.78 -4.53
CA THR A 35 23.94 -8.66 -4.41
C THR A 35 22.78 -7.93 -3.73
N SER A 36 21.58 -8.51 -3.77
CA SER A 36 20.39 -7.92 -3.15
C SER A 36 19.59 -8.95 -2.33
N ILE A 37 18.95 -8.48 -1.26
CA ILE A 37 17.98 -9.23 -0.45
C ILE A 37 16.74 -8.36 -0.26
N LYS A 38 15.55 -8.92 -0.48
CA LYS A 38 14.26 -8.33 -0.13
C LYS A 38 13.70 -9.05 1.09
N ILE A 39 13.36 -8.28 2.11
CA ILE A 39 12.65 -8.75 3.30
C ILE A 39 11.20 -8.31 3.17
N ASP A 40 10.29 -9.27 3.20
CA ASP A 40 8.84 -9.08 3.11
C ASP A 40 8.17 -9.45 4.44
N PRO A 41 7.51 -8.49 5.11
CA PRO A 41 6.94 -8.75 6.43
C PRO A 41 5.64 -9.59 6.40
N TYR A 42 5.07 -9.86 5.22
CA TYR A 42 3.85 -10.67 5.07
C TYR A 42 4.03 -12.13 5.52
N LEU A 43 2.93 -12.78 5.91
CA LEU A 43 2.91 -14.13 6.49
C LEU A 43 3.07 -15.27 5.47
N ASN A 44 2.77 -15.08 4.19
CA ASN A 44 2.93 -16.12 3.17
C ASN A 44 4.40 -16.57 3.04
N THR A 45 4.62 -17.83 2.69
CA THR A 45 5.95 -18.40 2.38
C THR A 45 6.55 -17.88 1.07
N ASP A 46 5.69 -17.43 0.16
CA ASP A 46 6.01 -17.08 -1.22
C ASP A 46 4.91 -16.16 -1.77
N ALA A 47 5.18 -15.52 -2.92
CA ALA A 47 4.17 -14.74 -3.62
C ALA A 47 3.27 -15.60 -4.54
N GLY A 48 3.61 -16.88 -4.76
CA GLY A 48 2.97 -17.74 -5.77
C GLY A 48 1.48 -17.99 -5.53
N THR A 49 1.07 -17.97 -4.27
CA THR A 49 -0.32 -18.15 -3.82
C THR A 49 -1.17 -16.87 -3.83
N MET A 50 -0.56 -15.68 -3.98
CA MET A 50 -1.28 -14.40 -3.90
C MET A 50 -2.04 -14.07 -5.19
N SER A 51 -3.12 -13.28 -5.10
CA SER A 51 -3.78 -12.79 -6.31
C SER A 51 -3.04 -11.59 -6.90
N PRO A 52 -3.00 -11.44 -8.24
CA PRO A 52 -2.42 -10.25 -8.87
C PRO A 52 -3.16 -8.93 -8.61
N PHE A 53 -4.24 -8.95 -7.81
CA PHE A 53 -4.93 -7.75 -7.33
C PHE A 53 -4.38 -7.23 -6.00
N GLU A 54 -3.90 -8.12 -5.12
CA GLU A 54 -3.46 -7.77 -3.77
C GLU A 54 -1.98 -7.39 -3.74
N HIS A 55 -1.16 -8.09 -4.52
CA HIS A 55 0.31 -7.99 -4.50
C HIS A 55 0.94 -7.67 -5.88
N GLY A 56 0.10 -7.48 -6.92
CA GLY A 56 0.59 -7.31 -8.28
C GLY A 56 1.18 -8.60 -8.89
N GLU A 57 2.03 -8.45 -9.91
CA GLU A 57 2.59 -9.60 -10.65
C GLU A 57 3.58 -10.44 -9.81
N VAL A 58 3.36 -11.77 -9.78
CA VAL A 58 4.32 -12.74 -9.20
C VAL A 58 5.55 -12.83 -10.12
N TYR A 59 6.73 -12.50 -9.59
CA TYR A 59 7.99 -12.66 -10.30
C TYR A 59 8.58 -14.06 -10.04
N VAL A 60 9.21 -14.65 -11.06
CA VAL A 60 9.79 -16.00 -10.97
C VAL A 60 11.31 -15.93 -11.16
N LEU A 61 12.04 -16.70 -10.36
CA LEU A 61 13.51 -16.80 -10.36
C LEU A 61 14.02 -18.06 -11.10
N ASN A 62 15.33 -18.17 -11.31
CA ASN A 62 15.91 -19.30 -12.06
C ASN A 62 15.73 -20.66 -11.38
N ASP A 63 15.70 -20.68 -10.04
CA ASP A 63 15.51 -21.88 -9.21
C ASP A 63 14.03 -22.27 -9.02
N GLY A 64 13.10 -21.46 -9.53
CA GLY A 64 11.66 -21.64 -9.32
C GLY A 64 11.08 -20.87 -8.15
N GLY A 65 11.87 -20.02 -7.47
CA GLY A 65 11.33 -19.12 -6.44
C GLY A 65 10.24 -18.19 -6.99
N GLU A 66 9.05 -18.25 -6.39
CA GLU A 66 7.93 -17.34 -6.64
C GLU A 66 7.98 -16.19 -5.62
N VAL A 67 8.29 -14.98 -6.10
CA VAL A 67 8.75 -13.86 -5.26
C VAL A 67 8.09 -12.54 -5.65
N ASP A 68 8.25 -11.54 -4.78
CA ASP A 68 7.85 -10.17 -5.02
C ASP A 68 8.50 -9.56 -6.29
N LEU A 69 7.73 -8.71 -6.95
CA LEU A 69 8.02 -7.97 -8.16
C LEU A 69 9.25 -7.06 -8.04
N ASP A 70 9.57 -6.56 -6.84
CA ASP A 70 10.80 -5.78 -6.61
C ASP A 70 12.08 -6.58 -6.82
N LEU A 71 12.08 -7.92 -6.71
CA LEU A 71 13.25 -8.72 -7.09
C LEU A 71 13.54 -8.61 -8.59
N GLY A 72 12.50 -8.44 -9.41
CA GLY A 72 12.62 -8.10 -10.82
C GLY A 72 13.22 -6.72 -11.06
N ASN A 73 13.09 -5.77 -10.14
CA ASN A 73 13.76 -4.46 -10.25
C ASN A 73 15.27 -4.58 -9.99
N TYR A 74 15.70 -5.34 -8.99
CA TYR A 74 17.14 -5.59 -8.75
C TYR A 74 17.77 -6.36 -9.92
N GLU A 75 17.16 -7.45 -10.38
CA GLU A 75 17.65 -8.22 -11.53
C GLU A 75 17.83 -7.35 -12.78
N ARG A 76 16.87 -6.46 -13.06
CA ARG A 76 16.87 -5.55 -14.22
C ARG A 76 17.92 -4.45 -14.13
N PHE A 77 18.05 -3.78 -12.99
CA PHE A 77 19.01 -2.66 -12.83
C PHE A 77 20.44 -3.15 -12.65
N LEU A 78 20.63 -4.24 -11.90
CA LEU A 78 21.96 -4.73 -11.54
C LEU A 78 22.55 -5.68 -12.57
N ASP A 79 21.77 -6.24 -13.50
CA ASP A 79 22.21 -7.31 -14.43
C ASP A 79 22.86 -8.46 -13.64
N ILE A 80 22.02 -9.09 -12.80
CA ILE A 80 22.32 -10.25 -11.95
C ILE A 80 21.20 -11.30 -12.07
N THR A 81 21.40 -12.46 -11.44
CA THR A 81 20.38 -13.50 -11.23
C THR A 81 20.23 -13.74 -9.73
N LEU A 82 19.00 -13.64 -9.21
CA LEU A 82 18.70 -13.90 -7.79
C LEU A 82 18.15 -15.33 -7.59
N THR A 83 18.18 -15.80 -6.35
CA THR A 83 17.61 -17.08 -5.88
C THR A 83 16.47 -16.85 -4.90
N SER A 84 15.65 -17.87 -4.67
CA SER A 84 14.56 -17.89 -3.69
C SER A 84 14.98 -17.52 -2.26
N ASP A 85 16.27 -17.70 -1.92
CA ASP A 85 16.89 -17.29 -0.67
C ASP A 85 17.12 -15.77 -0.55
N ASN A 86 17.22 -15.05 -1.67
CA ASN A 86 17.30 -13.58 -1.70
C ASN A 86 15.96 -12.91 -1.38
N ASN A 87 14.88 -13.68 -1.26
CA ASN A 87 13.57 -13.24 -0.76
C ASN A 87 13.33 -13.88 0.61
N ILE A 88 13.26 -13.06 1.66
CA ILE A 88 12.97 -13.49 3.03
C ILE A 88 11.54 -13.07 3.35
N THR A 89 10.69 -13.99 3.79
CA THR A 89 9.32 -13.68 4.24
C THR A 89 9.14 -14.10 5.70
N THR A 90 8.16 -13.53 6.41
CA THR A 90 7.81 -13.98 7.77
C THR A 90 7.44 -15.47 7.76
N GLY A 91 6.69 -15.92 6.75
CA GLY A 91 6.36 -17.34 6.55
C GLY A 91 7.59 -18.24 6.45
N LYS A 92 8.59 -17.88 5.62
CA LYS A 92 9.85 -18.64 5.48
C LYS A 92 10.61 -18.77 6.80
N ILE A 93 10.75 -17.66 7.53
CA ILE A 93 11.47 -17.63 8.81
C ILE A 93 10.75 -18.47 9.87
N TYR A 94 9.44 -18.27 10.05
CA TYR A 94 8.66 -18.99 11.06
C TYR A 94 8.60 -20.49 10.74
N GLN A 95 8.38 -20.86 9.47
CA GLN A 95 8.40 -22.27 9.04
C GLN A 95 9.76 -22.93 9.26
N SER A 96 10.87 -22.20 9.03
CA SER A 96 12.23 -22.68 9.32
C SER A 96 12.45 -22.92 10.82
N VAL A 97 12.02 -21.97 11.67
CA VAL A 97 12.17 -22.06 13.13
C VAL A 97 11.27 -23.15 13.74
N PHE A 98 10.03 -23.31 13.29
CA PHE A 98 9.18 -24.44 13.71
C PHE A 98 9.74 -25.79 13.24
N ASN A 99 10.40 -25.84 12.08
CA ASN A 99 11.08 -27.05 11.62
C ASN A 99 12.38 -27.35 12.41
N LYS A 100 13.09 -26.33 12.90
CA LYS A 100 14.21 -26.48 13.86
C LYS A 100 13.69 -26.99 15.22
N GLU A 101 12.60 -26.42 15.72
CA GLU A 101 11.96 -26.79 16.98
C GLU A 101 11.52 -28.27 17.01
N ARG A 102 10.74 -28.73 16.03
CA ARG A 102 10.27 -30.12 15.97
C ARG A 102 11.37 -31.18 15.81
N ARG A 103 12.58 -30.80 15.37
CA ARG A 103 13.74 -31.70 15.34
C ARG A 103 14.50 -31.77 16.67
N GLY A 104 14.22 -30.86 17.60
CA GLY A 104 14.97 -30.71 18.84
C GLY A 104 16.23 -29.85 18.71
N ASP A 105 16.41 -29.09 17.62
CA ASP A 105 17.62 -28.27 17.38
C ASP A 105 17.85 -27.22 18.49
N TYR A 106 16.80 -26.83 19.23
CA TYR A 106 16.85 -25.91 20.38
C TYR A 106 17.01 -26.62 21.74
N LEU A 107 17.30 -27.93 21.76
CA LEU A 107 17.55 -28.74 22.96
C LEU A 107 16.42 -28.67 24.01
N GLY A 108 15.15 -28.63 23.55
CA GLY A 108 13.97 -28.57 24.41
C GLY A 108 13.71 -27.23 25.10
N LYS A 109 14.47 -26.17 24.77
CA LYS A 109 14.23 -24.82 25.30
C LYS A 109 13.05 -24.14 24.59
N THR A 110 12.34 -23.28 25.34
CA THR A 110 11.23 -22.48 24.82
C THR A 110 11.68 -21.51 23.72
N VAL A 111 11.17 -21.69 22.51
CA VAL A 111 11.39 -20.79 21.38
C VAL A 111 10.58 -19.51 21.55
N GLN A 112 11.18 -18.37 21.21
CA GLN A 112 10.65 -17.01 21.37
C GLN A 112 11.10 -16.12 20.21
N VAL A 113 10.38 -15.02 19.94
CA VAL A 113 10.72 -14.08 18.84
C VAL A 113 12.16 -13.55 19.00
N VAL A 114 12.48 -13.03 20.18
CA VAL A 114 13.87 -12.72 20.56
C VAL A 114 14.38 -13.84 21.47
N PRO A 115 15.58 -14.41 21.26
CA PRO A 115 16.46 -14.21 20.11
C PRO A 115 16.14 -15.11 18.91
N HIS A 116 15.31 -16.15 19.04
CA HIS A 116 15.31 -17.26 18.08
C HIS A 116 14.81 -16.91 16.66
N ILE A 117 13.84 -16.00 16.51
CA ILE A 117 13.41 -15.48 15.19
C ILE A 117 14.42 -14.44 14.69
N THR A 118 14.94 -13.56 15.57
CA THR A 118 15.89 -12.51 15.17
C THR A 118 17.25 -13.07 14.76
N ASP A 119 17.73 -14.15 15.38
CA ASP A 119 18.91 -14.90 14.99
C ASP A 119 18.69 -15.62 13.66
N ALA A 120 17.54 -16.28 13.46
CA ALA A 120 17.21 -16.94 12.20
C ALA A 120 17.17 -15.97 11.01
N ILE A 121 16.67 -14.74 11.21
CA ILE A 121 16.73 -13.66 10.20
C ILE A 121 18.19 -13.29 9.89
N GLN A 122 19.03 -13.12 10.92
CA GLN A 122 20.44 -12.75 10.74
C GLN A 122 21.28 -13.86 10.09
N GLU A 123 21.05 -15.13 10.46
CA GLU A 123 21.62 -16.31 9.78
C GLU A 123 21.27 -16.28 8.29
N TRP A 124 20.00 -16.03 7.96
CA TRP A 124 19.50 -16.02 6.58
C TRP A 124 20.11 -14.89 5.77
N ILE A 125 20.18 -13.67 6.31
CA ILE A 125 20.80 -12.51 5.65
C ILE A 125 22.27 -12.81 5.31
N GLU A 126 23.05 -13.36 6.25
CA GLU A 126 24.44 -13.71 5.98
C GLU A 126 24.58 -14.82 4.95
N ARG A 127 23.71 -15.83 4.98
CA ARG A 127 23.73 -16.96 4.05
C ARG A 127 23.39 -16.50 2.63
N ALA A 128 22.29 -15.76 2.46
CA ALA A 128 21.84 -15.24 1.16
C ALA A 128 22.82 -14.21 0.56
N ALA A 129 23.45 -13.36 1.39
CA ALA A 129 24.46 -12.41 0.93
C ALA A 129 25.73 -13.10 0.39
N LYS A 130 26.04 -14.33 0.84
CA LYS A 130 27.20 -15.11 0.38
C LYS A 130 26.96 -15.85 -0.94
N ILE A 131 25.72 -15.91 -1.45
CA ILE A 131 25.37 -16.56 -2.72
C ILE A 131 25.93 -15.75 -3.91
N PRO A 132 26.63 -16.37 -4.88
CA PRO A 132 27.10 -15.69 -6.08
C PRO A 132 25.94 -15.44 -7.07
N VAL A 133 25.69 -14.17 -7.39
CA VAL A 133 24.56 -13.71 -8.23
C VAL A 133 24.97 -13.12 -9.59
N ASP A 134 26.27 -12.88 -9.81
CA ASP A 134 26.84 -12.24 -11.01
C ASP A 134 27.60 -13.22 -11.92
N GLY A 135 27.40 -14.53 -11.74
CA GLY A 135 28.03 -15.60 -12.53
C GLY A 135 29.52 -15.84 -12.25
N LYS A 136 30.07 -15.23 -11.18
CA LYS A 136 31.47 -15.43 -10.76
C LYS A 136 31.55 -16.14 -9.42
N GLU A 137 32.64 -16.87 -9.19
CA GLU A 137 32.91 -17.53 -7.92
C GLU A 137 33.08 -16.54 -6.75
N GLY A 138 32.85 -17.03 -5.53
CA GLY A 138 32.92 -16.24 -4.30
C GLY A 138 31.77 -15.22 -4.13
N PRO A 139 31.63 -14.65 -2.92
CA PRO A 139 30.53 -13.75 -2.57
C PRO A 139 30.67 -12.35 -3.20
N ALA A 140 29.60 -11.57 -3.14
CA ALA A 140 29.63 -10.14 -3.46
C ALA A 140 30.47 -9.33 -2.45
N ASP A 141 30.85 -8.11 -2.83
CA ASP A 141 31.51 -7.15 -1.92
C ASP A 141 30.47 -6.50 -1.00
N ILE A 142 29.32 -6.14 -1.58
CA ILE A 142 28.23 -5.40 -0.93
C ILE A 142 26.88 -6.11 -1.15
N CYS A 143 26.10 -6.24 -0.10
CA CYS A 143 24.70 -6.65 -0.14
C CYS A 143 23.80 -5.44 0.12
N VAL A 144 22.91 -5.13 -0.83
CA VAL A 144 21.80 -4.20 -0.59
C VAL A 144 20.64 -4.99 0.01
N ILE A 145 20.16 -4.60 1.17
CA ILE A 145 18.99 -5.19 1.83
C ILE A 145 17.86 -4.17 1.74
N GLU A 146 16.68 -4.57 1.28
CA GLU A 146 15.47 -3.79 1.42
C GLU A 146 14.55 -4.42 2.47
N LEU A 147 14.03 -3.60 3.38
CA LEU A 147 12.91 -3.94 4.24
C LEU A 147 11.59 -3.44 3.62
N GLY A 148 10.68 -4.37 3.35
CA GLY A 148 9.29 -4.16 2.96
C GLY A 148 8.45 -3.45 4.03
N GLY A 149 7.14 -3.33 3.81
CA GLY A 149 6.24 -2.61 4.74
C GLY A 149 6.64 -1.15 4.97
N THR A 150 6.30 -0.64 6.16
CA THR A 150 6.66 0.68 6.69
C THR A 150 7.25 0.58 8.11
N ILE A 151 7.68 1.71 8.69
CA ILE A 151 8.15 1.78 10.08
C ILE A 151 6.97 2.11 11.01
N GLY A 152 6.54 1.10 11.77
CA GLY A 152 5.43 1.17 12.72
C GLY A 152 4.57 -0.10 12.70
N ASP A 153 4.54 -0.79 11.56
CA ASP A 153 3.79 -2.03 11.36
C ASP A 153 4.27 -3.16 12.29
N ILE A 154 3.33 -3.87 12.91
CA ILE A 154 3.61 -5.03 13.79
C ILE A 154 4.39 -6.13 13.06
N GLU A 155 4.12 -6.30 11.77
CA GLU A 155 4.77 -7.29 10.89
C GLU A 155 6.26 -6.98 10.67
N SER A 156 6.63 -5.70 10.67
CA SER A 156 8.01 -5.24 10.49
C SER A 156 8.86 -5.39 11.76
N MET A 157 8.25 -5.46 12.95
CA MET A 157 8.97 -5.39 14.24
C MET A 157 10.07 -6.46 14.40
N PRO A 158 9.85 -7.76 14.11
CA PRO A 158 10.90 -8.79 14.25
C PRO A 158 12.10 -8.53 13.35
N PHE A 159 11.88 -7.99 12.14
CA PHE A 159 12.96 -7.67 11.21
C PHE A 159 13.73 -6.41 11.61
N ILE A 160 13.05 -5.39 12.12
CA ILE A 160 13.70 -4.16 12.59
C ILE A 160 14.63 -4.48 13.77
N GLU A 161 14.16 -5.26 14.75
CA GLU A 161 14.98 -5.73 15.88
C GLU A 161 16.16 -6.59 15.40
N ALA A 162 15.92 -7.57 14.52
CA ALA A 162 16.98 -8.40 13.94
C ALA A 162 18.03 -7.58 13.20
N LEU A 163 17.62 -6.56 12.43
CA LEU A 163 18.52 -5.66 11.70
C LEU A 163 19.25 -4.68 12.64
N GLY A 164 18.62 -4.29 13.74
CA GLY A 164 19.25 -3.55 14.85
C GLY A 164 20.42 -4.35 15.43
N GLN A 165 20.14 -5.55 15.94
CA GLN A 165 21.13 -6.52 16.45
C GLN A 165 22.24 -6.77 15.41
N PHE A 166 21.86 -7.01 14.15
CA PHE A 166 22.80 -7.23 13.04
C PHE A 166 23.77 -6.07 12.83
N SER A 167 23.29 -4.83 12.90
CA SER A 167 24.11 -3.63 12.67
C SER A 167 25.23 -3.47 13.69
N TYR A 168 25.00 -3.88 14.95
CA TYR A 168 26.04 -3.99 15.97
C TYR A 168 26.97 -5.18 15.70
N ARG A 169 26.40 -6.36 15.37
CA ARG A 169 27.15 -7.60 15.13
C ARG A 169 28.16 -7.51 13.99
N VAL A 170 27.81 -6.85 12.88
CA VAL A 170 28.74 -6.63 11.75
C VAL A 170 29.66 -5.42 11.93
N GLY A 171 29.33 -4.51 12.85
CA GLY A 171 30.11 -3.32 13.16
C GLY A 171 29.86 -2.11 12.23
N THR A 172 30.09 -0.92 12.78
CA THR A 172 29.69 0.37 12.18
C THR A 172 30.25 0.65 10.79
N GLY A 173 31.51 0.24 10.51
CA GLY A 173 32.15 0.38 9.20
C GLY A 173 31.72 -0.66 8.15
N ASN A 174 30.78 -1.56 8.49
CA ASN A 174 30.25 -2.58 7.58
C ASN A 174 28.74 -2.43 7.31
N PHE A 175 28.07 -1.46 7.94
CA PHE A 175 26.62 -1.25 7.85
C PHE A 175 26.27 0.22 7.58
N CYS A 176 25.45 0.46 6.56
CA CYS A 176 24.92 1.76 6.18
C CYS A 176 23.39 1.70 6.05
N LEU A 177 22.66 2.59 6.72
CA LEU A 177 21.20 2.69 6.63
C LEU A 177 20.76 3.91 5.80
N VAL A 178 19.98 3.64 4.75
CA VAL A 178 19.28 4.64 3.95
C VAL A 178 17.78 4.55 4.27
N HIS A 179 17.17 5.67 4.67
CA HIS A 179 15.74 5.71 4.98
C HIS A 179 14.96 6.50 3.92
N VAL A 180 14.01 5.86 3.24
CA VAL A 180 13.17 6.45 2.18
C VAL A 180 11.88 6.97 2.80
N SER A 181 11.65 8.28 2.75
CA SER A 181 10.53 8.91 3.46
C SER A 181 9.83 9.98 2.61
N LEU A 182 8.53 10.19 2.83
CA LEU A 182 7.73 11.16 2.10
C LEU A 182 7.87 12.57 2.70
N VAL A 183 8.13 13.54 1.83
CA VAL A 183 8.00 14.98 2.10
C VAL A 183 6.90 15.50 1.17
N PRO A 184 5.63 15.45 1.58
CA PRO A 184 4.51 15.86 0.74
C PRO A 184 4.53 17.38 0.51
N VAL A 185 4.21 17.79 -0.71
CA VAL A 185 3.93 19.18 -1.07
C VAL A 185 2.42 19.31 -1.21
N LEU A 186 1.80 20.23 -0.47
CA LEU A 186 0.36 20.44 -0.53
C LEU A 186 0.06 21.57 -1.52
N ASN A 187 -0.65 21.27 -2.62
CA ASN A 187 -0.90 22.20 -3.72
C ASN A 187 -1.54 23.54 -3.28
N VAL A 188 -2.31 23.54 -2.18
CA VAL A 188 -2.96 24.73 -1.60
C VAL A 188 -1.95 25.69 -0.96
N VAL A 189 -0.78 25.21 -0.54
CA VAL A 189 0.21 25.97 0.26
C VAL A 189 1.58 26.08 -0.43
N GLY A 190 1.92 25.17 -1.34
CA GLY A 190 3.21 25.11 -2.04
C GLY A 190 4.40 24.65 -1.16
N GLU A 191 4.39 24.87 0.16
CA GLU A 191 5.49 24.48 1.05
C GLU A 191 5.60 22.93 1.21
N PRO A 192 6.81 22.34 1.04
CA PRO A 192 7.08 20.95 1.39
C PRO A 192 7.01 20.71 2.91
N LYS A 193 6.11 19.83 3.36
CA LYS A 193 5.85 19.58 4.78
C LYS A 193 6.73 18.45 5.33
N THR A 194 7.73 18.80 6.13
CA THR A 194 8.75 17.86 6.64
C THR A 194 8.31 16.98 7.81
N LYS A 195 7.16 17.27 8.46
CA LYS A 195 6.71 16.59 9.69
C LYS A 195 6.57 15.06 9.59
N PRO A 196 5.99 14.46 8.53
CA PRO A 196 5.89 13.00 8.41
C PRO A 196 7.27 12.32 8.46
N THR A 197 8.26 12.90 7.78
CA THR A 197 9.65 12.40 7.81
C THR A 197 10.29 12.53 9.20
N GLN A 198 10.03 13.62 9.94
CA GLN A 198 10.51 13.78 11.32
C GLN A 198 9.94 12.69 12.25
N HIS A 199 8.66 12.35 12.08
CA HIS A 199 7.99 11.33 12.90
C HIS A 199 8.48 9.92 12.53
N SER A 200 8.66 9.60 11.25
CA SER A 200 9.17 8.29 10.82
C SER A 200 10.61 8.05 11.27
N VAL A 201 11.49 9.06 11.17
CA VAL A 201 12.87 8.96 11.72
C VAL A 201 12.89 8.92 13.26
N ARG A 202 11.87 9.43 13.96
CA ARG A 202 11.72 9.22 15.41
C ARG A 202 11.32 7.77 15.73
N GLY A 203 10.37 7.20 14.99
CA GLY A 203 9.96 5.79 15.14
C GLY A 203 11.11 4.83 14.88
N LEU A 204 11.83 5.01 13.76
CA LEU A 204 12.99 4.21 13.38
C LEU A 204 14.08 4.19 14.48
N ARG A 205 14.37 5.36 15.06
CA ARG A 205 15.31 5.49 16.20
C ARG A 205 14.80 4.87 17.50
N GLY A 206 13.49 4.92 17.75
CA GLY A 206 12.86 4.23 18.88
C GLY A 206 13.00 2.70 18.80
N LEU A 207 13.14 2.17 17.59
CA LEU A 207 13.41 0.76 17.30
C LEU A 207 14.91 0.47 17.04
N GLY A 208 15.81 1.25 17.67
CA GLY A 208 17.26 1.03 17.66
C GLY A 208 18.02 1.39 16.37
N LEU A 209 17.34 1.72 15.27
CA LEU A 209 17.98 2.04 13.99
C LEU A 209 18.14 3.55 13.76
N THR A 210 19.35 4.00 13.45
CA THR A 210 19.62 5.42 13.11
C THR A 210 20.04 5.56 11.65
N PRO A 211 19.33 6.36 10.82
CA PRO A 211 19.66 6.51 9.41
C PRO A 211 20.99 7.24 9.22
N ASN A 212 21.79 6.79 8.25
CA ASN A 212 23.01 7.47 7.83
C ASN A 212 22.75 8.40 6.64
N ILE A 213 21.75 8.07 5.82
CA ILE A 213 21.29 8.84 4.66
C ILE A 213 19.76 8.89 4.69
N LEU A 214 19.19 10.04 4.34
CA LEU A 214 17.76 10.27 4.25
C LEU A 214 17.39 10.54 2.79
N ALA A 215 16.55 9.67 2.22
CA ALA A 215 16.08 9.77 0.84
C ALA A 215 14.63 10.30 0.83
N CYS A 216 14.49 11.61 0.62
CA CYS A 216 13.20 12.29 0.66
C CYS A 216 12.49 12.18 -0.70
N ARG A 217 11.39 11.41 -0.74
CA ARG A 217 10.45 11.37 -1.87
C ARG A 217 9.55 12.60 -1.82
N SER A 218 9.48 13.35 -2.92
CA SER A 218 8.67 14.56 -3.09
C SER A 218 8.24 14.70 -4.55
N THR A 219 7.39 15.67 -4.88
CA THR A 219 7.02 15.98 -6.27
C THR A 219 8.11 16.80 -6.97
N MET A 220 8.62 17.82 -6.29
CA MET A 220 9.70 18.72 -6.74
C MET A 220 10.98 18.55 -5.92
N ALA A 221 12.09 19.15 -6.38
CA ALA A 221 13.33 19.22 -5.61
C ALA A 221 13.11 19.95 -4.27
N LEU A 222 13.85 19.58 -3.22
CA LEU A 222 13.78 20.26 -1.92
C LEU A 222 14.85 21.34 -1.82
N ASP A 223 14.45 22.54 -1.37
CA ASP A 223 15.36 23.64 -1.08
C ASP A 223 16.30 23.33 0.09
N ASP A 224 17.44 24.00 0.14
CA ASP A 224 18.45 23.72 1.16
C ASP A 224 17.98 24.07 2.58
N ASP A 225 17.10 25.05 2.76
CA ASP A 225 16.45 25.31 4.06
C ASP A 225 15.61 24.13 4.53
N VAL A 226 14.94 23.42 3.61
CA VAL A 226 14.15 22.22 3.91
C VAL A 226 15.07 21.06 4.29
N LYS A 227 16.24 20.93 3.64
CA LYS A 227 17.28 19.97 4.01
C LYS A 227 17.92 20.31 5.36
N GLN A 228 18.19 21.57 5.67
CA GLN A 228 18.74 21.99 6.96
C GLN A 228 17.74 21.77 8.10
N LYS A 229 16.45 22.08 7.88
CA LYS A 229 15.32 21.76 8.78
C LYS A 229 15.27 20.25 9.05
N LEU A 230 15.33 19.41 8.01
CA LEU A 230 15.40 17.95 8.18
C LEU A 230 16.67 17.50 8.91
N SER A 231 17.83 18.06 8.59
CA SER A 231 19.13 17.77 9.24
C SER A 231 19.07 17.96 10.75
N GLN A 232 18.54 19.11 11.20
CA GLN A 232 18.38 19.43 12.62
C GLN A 232 17.42 18.48 13.36
N PHE A 233 16.26 18.14 12.77
CA PHE A 233 15.26 17.28 13.43
C PHE A 233 15.53 15.77 13.31
N CYS A 234 16.23 15.34 12.26
CA CYS A 234 16.53 13.93 11.99
C CYS A 234 17.95 13.52 12.44
N HIS A 235 18.84 14.47 12.72
CA HIS A 235 20.27 14.28 13.05
C HIS A 235 21.06 13.56 11.94
N VAL A 236 20.66 13.77 10.68
CA VAL A 236 21.37 13.31 9.49
C VAL A 236 22.06 14.53 8.87
N PRO A 237 23.37 14.50 8.58
CA PRO A 237 24.06 15.64 7.96
C PRO A 237 23.36 16.08 6.66
N ALA A 238 23.29 17.39 6.40
CA ALA A 238 22.61 17.90 5.19
C ALA A 238 23.22 17.35 3.87
N GLU A 239 24.53 17.05 3.86
CA GLU A 239 25.22 16.36 2.74
C GLU A 239 24.70 14.93 2.47
N ASN A 240 24.00 14.33 3.43
CA ASN A 240 23.41 13.00 3.37
C ASN A 240 21.87 13.02 3.23
N ILE A 241 21.26 14.18 2.94
CA ILE A 241 19.82 14.32 2.70
C ILE A 241 19.59 14.52 1.21
N VAL A 242 19.18 13.45 0.53
CA VAL A 242 19.01 13.41 -0.93
C VAL A 242 17.53 13.47 -1.30
N THR A 243 17.20 14.25 -2.32
CA THR A 243 15.85 14.37 -2.84
C THR A 243 15.62 13.41 -4.00
N LEU A 244 14.50 12.70 -3.99
CA LEU A 244 14.02 11.83 -5.04
C LEU A 244 12.70 12.38 -5.58
N TYR A 245 12.77 13.44 -6.40
CA TYR A 245 11.59 14.10 -6.97
C TYR A 245 10.96 13.28 -8.12
N ASP A 246 9.79 13.71 -8.63
CA ASP A 246 9.12 13.00 -9.73
C ASP A 246 9.90 13.15 -11.05
N VAL A 247 10.16 12.01 -11.71
CA VAL A 247 10.98 11.92 -12.93
C VAL A 247 10.21 11.20 -14.04
N PRO A 248 10.43 11.55 -15.33
CA PRO A 248 9.67 10.97 -16.45
C PRO A 248 9.99 9.49 -16.71
N ASN A 249 11.05 8.95 -16.10
CA ASN A 249 11.44 7.55 -16.14
C ASN A 249 12.31 7.20 -14.92
N ILE A 250 12.10 6.03 -14.33
CA ILE A 250 12.90 5.49 -13.21
C ILE A 250 14.41 5.40 -13.53
N TRP A 251 14.81 5.37 -14.80
CA TRP A 251 16.23 5.40 -15.19
C TRP A 251 16.95 6.73 -14.86
N HIS A 252 16.23 7.80 -14.53
CA HIS A 252 16.83 9.04 -14.00
C HIS A 252 17.28 8.92 -12.54
N ILE A 253 16.69 8.02 -11.74
CA ILE A 253 16.98 7.92 -10.29
C ILE A 253 18.46 7.60 -9.97
N PRO A 254 19.16 6.68 -10.68
CA PRO A 254 20.60 6.50 -10.51
C PRO A 254 21.44 7.75 -10.82
N LEU A 255 21.02 8.57 -11.79
CA LEU A 255 21.71 9.81 -12.17
C LEU A 255 21.53 10.88 -11.09
N LEU A 256 20.29 11.03 -10.61
CA LEU A 256 19.91 11.95 -9.52
C LEU A 256 20.62 11.60 -8.19
N LEU A 257 20.82 10.32 -7.88
CA LEU A 257 21.59 9.84 -6.73
C LEU A 257 23.11 9.99 -6.92
N ARG A 258 23.63 9.92 -8.16
CA ARG A 258 25.03 10.26 -8.46
C ARG A 258 25.30 11.74 -8.23
N GLU A 259 24.44 12.60 -8.77
CA GLU A 259 24.59 14.06 -8.73
C GLU A 259 24.51 14.61 -7.30
N GLN A 260 23.63 14.05 -6.47
CA GLN A 260 23.57 14.34 -5.03
C GLN A 260 24.58 13.53 -4.18
N LYS A 261 25.63 12.96 -4.81
CA LYS A 261 26.75 12.28 -4.12
C LYS A 261 26.36 11.15 -3.14
N ALA A 262 25.17 10.57 -3.26
CA ALA A 262 24.68 9.52 -2.35
C ALA A 262 25.64 8.32 -2.26
N HIS A 263 26.23 7.94 -3.39
CA HIS A 263 27.26 6.92 -3.48
C HIS A 263 28.54 7.27 -2.69
N GLU A 264 29.01 8.51 -2.72
CA GLU A 264 30.16 8.96 -1.90
C GLU A 264 29.85 8.84 -0.41
N ALA A 265 28.64 9.23 0.02
CA ALA A 265 28.20 9.09 1.42
C ALA A 265 28.12 7.63 1.88
N ILE A 266 27.61 6.72 1.06
CA ILE A 266 27.60 5.27 1.35
C ILE A 266 29.04 4.72 1.44
N LEU A 267 29.90 5.07 0.48
CA LEU A 267 31.29 4.63 0.46
C LEU A 267 32.11 5.20 1.63
N LYS A 268 31.80 6.42 2.08
CA LYS A 268 32.33 7.07 3.29
C LYS A 268 31.94 6.27 4.54
N ARG A 269 30.66 5.92 4.68
CA ARG A 269 30.14 5.14 5.81
C ARG A 269 30.69 3.70 5.86
N LEU A 270 30.89 3.06 4.72
CA LEU A 270 31.37 1.67 4.62
C LEU A 270 32.90 1.51 4.60
N ASN A 271 33.66 2.60 4.77
CA ASN A 271 35.13 2.64 4.65
C ASN A 271 35.63 2.09 3.29
N LEU A 272 34.96 2.44 2.20
CA LEU A 272 35.25 1.99 0.82
C LEU A 272 35.83 3.06 -0.10
N LEU A 273 35.79 4.36 0.28
CA LEU A 273 36.24 5.46 -0.60
C LEU A 273 37.65 5.28 -1.18
N GLY A 274 38.60 4.76 -0.40
CA GLY A 274 40.00 4.58 -0.83
C GLY A 274 40.23 3.49 -1.88
N ILE A 275 39.23 2.63 -2.15
CA ILE A 275 39.30 1.56 -3.17
C ILE A 275 38.21 1.67 -4.24
N ALA A 276 37.25 2.58 -4.07
CA ALA A 276 36.17 2.81 -5.02
C ALA A 276 36.67 3.49 -6.30
N ARG A 277 36.14 3.06 -7.45
CA ARG A 277 36.33 3.77 -8.73
C ARG A 277 35.26 4.83 -8.88
N LYS A 278 35.54 5.88 -9.67
CA LYS A 278 34.53 6.87 -10.07
C LYS A 278 33.39 6.14 -10.83
N PRO A 279 32.11 6.38 -10.52
CA PRO A 279 31.00 5.65 -11.13
C PRO A 279 30.89 5.90 -12.64
N ASP A 280 31.08 4.86 -13.45
CA ASP A 280 30.78 4.91 -14.88
C ASP A 280 29.32 4.56 -15.16
N LEU A 281 28.53 5.58 -15.45
CA LEU A 281 27.14 5.46 -15.91
C LEU A 281 26.99 5.93 -17.36
N THR A 282 28.04 5.91 -18.18
CA THR A 282 28.01 6.48 -19.54
C THR A 282 26.93 5.83 -20.41
N GLU A 283 26.88 4.50 -20.42
CA GLU A 283 25.87 3.74 -21.19
C GLU A 283 24.45 3.97 -20.65
N TRP A 284 24.27 3.96 -19.32
CA TRP A 284 22.98 4.20 -18.68
C TRP A 284 22.45 5.62 -18.94
N THR A 285 23.33 6.62 -18.86
CA THR A 285 23.04 8.02 -19.20
C THR A 285 22.64 8.14 -20.68
N SER A 286 23.28 7.37 -21.57
CA SER A 286 22.90 7.32 -22.99
C SER A 286 21.53 6.69 -23.21
N ARG A 287 21.22 5.55 -22.56
CA ARG A 287 19.89 4.91 -22.66
C ARG A 287 18.76 5.80 -22.11
N THR A 288 19.00 6.50 -21.01
CA THR A 288 18.05 7.47 -20.44
C THR A 288 17.76 8.61 -21.41
N LYS A 289 18.82 9.26 -21.94
CA LYS A 289 18.67 10.33 -22.95
C LYS A 289 17.99 9.86 -24.23
N VAL A 290 18.24 8.63 -24.69
CA VAL A 290 17.53 8.07 -25.86
C VAL A 290 16.03 7.99 -25.59
N TYR A 291 15.62 7.47 -24.42
CA TYR A 291 14.20 7.41 -24.02
C TYR A 291 13.54 8.80 -24.02
N ASP A 292 14.19 9.80 -23.42
CA ASP A 292 13.65 11.17 -23.32
C ASP A 292 13.43 11.84 -24.70
N MET A 293 14.13 11.38 -25.75
CA MET A 293 14.04 11.87 -27.13
C MET A 293 13.14 11.01 -28.05
N LEU A 294 12.39 10.03 -27.53
CA LEU A 294 11.51 9.19 -28.35
C LEU A 294 10.17 9.90 -28.61
N HIS A 295 9.97 10.32 -29.85
CA HIS A 295 8.71 10.95 -30.32
C HIS A 295 7.89 10.03 -31.23
N ASP A 296 8.57 9.25 -32.09
CA ASP A 296 7.97 8.35 -33.08
C ASP A 296 7.33 7.11 -32.40
N PRO A 297 6.00 6.92 -32.46
CA PRO A 297 5.30 5.92 -31.67
C PRO A 297 5.40 4.49 -32.22
N VAL A 298 5.09 3.53 -31.33
CA VAL A 298 4.63 2.18 -31.68
C VAL A 298 3.52 1.78 -30.70
N LYS A 299 2.36 1.40 -31.22
CA LYS A 299 1.16 1.03 -30.45
C LYS A 299 1.07 -0.49 -30.32
N ILE A 300 1.10 -0.99 -29.10
CA ILE A 300 0.89 -2.41 -28.82
C ILE A 300 -0.42 -2.60 -28.04
N ALA A 301 -1.36 -3.34 -28.60
CA ALA A 301 -2.59 -3.73 -27.92
C ALA A 301 -2.29 -4.88 -26.95
N MET A 302 -2.42 -4.63 -25.65
CA MET A 302 -2.27 -5.64 -24.61
C MET A 302 -3.65 -6.17 -24.21
N VAL A 303 -3.91 -7.44 -24.52
CA VAL A 303 -5.24 -8.09 -24.41
C VAL A 303 -5.34 -8.83 -23.07
N GLY A 304 -5.61 -8.05 -22.02
CA GLY A 304 -5.50 -8.47 -20.62
C GLY A 304 -6.82 -8.85 -19.95
N LYS A 305 -6.71 -9.50 -18.78
CA LYS A 305 -7.79 -9.78 -17.81
C LYS A 305 -7.87 -8.68 -16.72
N TYR A 306 -6.78 -7.97 -16.49
CA TYR A 306 -6.60 -7.00 -15.40
C TYR A 306 -6.26 -5.60 -15.92
N VAL A 307 -7.07 -5.06 -16.85
CA VAL A 307 -6.79 -3.77 -17.50
C VAL A 307 -6.80 -2.58 -16.54
N GLY A 308 -7.63 -2.63 -15.49
CA GLY A 308 -7.66 -1.59 -14.46
C GLY A 308 -6.42 -1.54 -13.57
N LEU A 309 -5.70 -2.66 -13.40
CA LEU A 309 -4.53 -2.77 -12.52
C LEU A 309 -3.27 -3.08 -13.33
N LYS A 310 -2.56 -2.01 -13.72
CA LYS A 310 -1.41 -2.09 -14.63
C LYS A 310 -0.22 -2.86 -14.05
N ASP A 311 -0.11 -2.89 -12.72
CA ASP A 311 0.98 -3.56 -12.00
C ASP A 311 0.88 -5.10 -12.03
N SER A 312 -0.30 -5.67 -12.34
CA SER A 312 -0.47 -7.10 -12.62
C SER A 312 0.25 -7.57 -13.91
N TYR A 313 0.84 -6.65 -14.68
CA TYR A 313 1.61 -6.92 -15.92
C TYR A 313 2.92 -6.13 -15.98
N LEU A 314 3.49 -5.71 -14.84
CA LEU A 314 4.59 -4.74 -14.84
C LEU A 314 5.85 -5.26 -15.56
N SER A 315 6.19 -6.56 -15.45
CA SER A 315 7.31 -7.16 -16.18
C SER A 315 7.11 -7.11 -17.68
N VAL A 316 5.91 -7.42 -18.17
CA VAL A 316 5.55 -7.31 -19.59
C VAL A 316 5.70 -5.86 -20.05
N LEU A 317 5.27 -4.87 -19.26
CA LEU A 317 5.46 -3.45 -19.55
C LEU A 317 6.95 -3.05 -19.58
N LYS A 318 7.78 -3.52 -18.62
CA LYS A 318 9.22 -3.26 -18.65
C LYS A 318 9.87 -3.92 -19.88
N ALA A 319 9.47 -5.13 -20.25
CA ALA A 319 10.02 -5.84 -21.40
C ALA A 319 9.67 -5.17 -22.73
N LEU A 320 8.42 -4.71 -22.91
CA LEU A 320 8.02 -3.85 -24.03
C LEU A 320 8.82 -2.55 -24.06
N LEU A 321 9.01 -1.89 -22.92
CA LEU A 321 9.79 -0.65 -22.83
C LEU A 321 11.27 -0.84 -23.20
N HIS A 322 11.91 -1.93 -22.75
CA HIS A 322 13.29 -2.23 -23.13
C HIS A 322 13.40 -2.44 -24.65
N ALA A 323 12.47 -3.19 -25.24
CA ALA A 323 12.41 -3.43 -26.68
C ALA A 323 12.13 -2.15 -27.48
N SER A 324 11.19 -1.29 -27.04
CA SER A 324 10.86 -0.05 -27.73
C SER A 324 12.02 0.94 -27.73
N VAL A 325 12.75 1.07 -26.63
CA VAL A 325 13.98 1.88 -26.57
C VAL A 325 15.07 1.31 -27.48
N GLY A 326 15.21 -0.03 -27.55
CA GLY A 326 16.11 -0.71 -28.49
C GLY A 326 15.81 -0.38 -29.95
N CYS A 327 14.53 -0.45 -30.35
CA CYS A 327 14.05 -0.09 -31.70
C CYS A 327 13.85 1.43 -31.92
N ARG A 328 14.21 2.28 -30.94
CA ARG A 328 14.04 3.75 -30.96
C ARG A 328 12.60 4.22 -31.21
N LYS A 329 11.62 3.52 -30.66
CA LYS A 329 10.19 3.84 -30.74
C LYS A 329 9.61 4.17 -29.36
N LYS A 330 8.76 5.19 -29.29
CA LYS A 330 7.98 5.55 -28.10
C LYS A 330 6.85 4.53 -27.92
N LEU A 331 6.94 3.69 -26.89
CA LEU A 331 5.90 2.73 -26.58
C LEU A 331 4.59 3.43 -26.22
N ILE A 332 3.51 3.06 -26.89
CA ILE A 332 2.12 3.30 -26.49
C ILE A 332 1.50 1.92 -26.25
N VAL A 333 0.96 1.69 -25.05
CA VAL A 333 0.23 0.46 -24.73
C VAL A 333 -1.25 0.75 -24.78
N GLU A 334 -1.94 0.18 -25.75
CA GLU A 334 -3.40 0.22 -25.86
C GLU A 334 -3.98 -0.90 -24.99
N TRP A 335 -4.75 -0.54 -23.97
CA TRP A 335 -5.28 -1.51 -23.02
C TRP A 335 -6.65 -2.02 -23.49
N VAL A 336 -6.69 -3.30 -23.85
CA VAL A 336 -7.87 -4.00 -24.37
C VAL A 336 -8.28 -5.06 -23.35
N GLU A 337 -9.43 -4.89 -22.71
CA GLU A 337 -9.92 -5.91 -21.78
C GLU A 337 -10.53 -7.05 -22.60
N ALA A 338 -10.02 -8.26 -22.42
CA ALA A 338 -10.46 -9.40 -23.22
C ALA A 338 -11.97 -9.68 -23.05
N SER A 339 -12.54 -9.42 -21.86
CA SER A 339 -13.98 -9.58 -21.63
C SER A 339 -14.86 -8.66 -22.49
N HIS A 340 -14.31 -7.55 -23.00
CA HIS A 340 -15.01 -6.60 -23.86
C HIS A 340 -15.04 -7.01 -25.34
N LEU A 341 -14.09 -7.86 -25.77
CA LEU A 341 -14.12 -8.47 -27.11
C LEU A 341 -15.15 -9.62 -27.20
N GLU A 342 -15.49 -10.24 -26.07
CA GLU A 342 -16.52 -11.30 -25.95
C GLU A 342 -17.96 -10.78 -25.97
N ILE A 343 -18.14 -9.49 -25.75
CA ILE A 343 -19.45 -8.85 -25.82
C ILE A 343 -19.95 -8.96 -27.26
N THR A 344 -21.25 -9.18 -27.50
CA THR A 344 -21.79 -8.88 -28.84
C THR A 344 -22.12 -7.40 -28.95
N ALA A 345 -21.91 -6.80 -30.12
CA ALA A 345 -22.27 -5.40 -30.41
C ALA A 345 -23.76 -5.05 -30.14
N LYS A 346 -24.61 -6.06 -29.84
CA LYS A 346 -26.02 -5.91 -29.44
C LYS A 346 -26.21 -5.71 -27.93
N GLU A 347 -25.29 -6.15 -27.08
CA GLU A 347 -25.39 -6.01 -25.61
C GLU A 347 -24.76 -4.73 -25.05
N ASP A 348 -23.74 -4.19 -25.74
CA ASP A 348 -22.99 -2.98 -25.38
C ASP A 348 -22.20 -2.55 -26.63
N PRO A 349 -22.81 -1.73 -27.52
CA PRO A 349 -22.17 -1.29 -28.75
C PRO A 349 -20.88 -0.52 -28.47
N ASP A 350 -20.91 0.40 -27.51
CA ASP A 350 -19.83 1.37 -27.29
C ASP A 350 -18.57 0.72 -26.71
N THR A 351 -18.70 -0.13 -25.69
CA THR A 351 -17.55 -0.84 -25.11
C THR A 351 -16.96 -1.85 -26.09
N TYR A 352 -17.82 -2.56 -26.85
CA TYR A 352 -17.37 -3.49 -27.88
C TYR A 352 -16.61 -2.76 -28.99
N ASN A 353 -17.19 -1.70 -29.55
CA ASN A 353 -16.58 -0.90 -30.60
C ASN A 353 -15.30 -0.22 -30.12
N ALA A 354 -15.27 0.32 -28.90
CA ALA A 354 -14.06 0.91 -28.32
C ALA A 354 -12.93 -0.13 -28.13
N ALA A 355 -13.24 -1.33 -27.65
CA ALA A 355 -12.27 -2.41 -27.50
C ALA A 355 -11.72 -2.88 -28.86
N TRP A 356 -12.58 -3.09 -29.85
CA TRP A 356 -12.17 -3.48 -31.20
C TRP A 356 -11.45 -2.37 -31.95
N ASN A 357 -11.79 -1.10 -31.75
CA ASN A 357 -11.09 0.03 -32.37
C ASN A 357 -9.67 0.19 -31.81
N ARG A 358 -9.46 -0.05 -30.50
CA ARG A 358 -8.11 -0.11 -29.91
C ARG A 358 -7.30 -1.29 -30.44
N LEU A 359 -7.92 -2.47 -30.57
CA LEU A 359 -7.27 -3.67 -31.10
C LEU A 359 -6.87 -3.53 -32.58
N LYS A 360 -7.76 -2.98 -33.42
CA LYS A 360 -7.54 -2.73 -34.85
C LYS A 360 -6.64 -1.52 -35.13
N GLY A 361 -6.53 -0.60 -34.17
CA GLY A 361 -5.73 0.63 -34.26
C GLY A 361 -4.32 0.52 -33.69
N ALA A 362 -3.86 -0.71 -33.41
CA ALA A 362 -2.53 -1.02 -32.87
C ALA A 362 -1.65 -1.71 -33.93
N ASP A 363 -0.34 -1.44 -33.83
CA ASP A 363 0.69 -1.94 -34.76
C ASP A 363 1.12 -3.38 -34.44
N GLY A 364 0.75 -3.88 -33.26
CA GLY A 364 1.00 -5.24 -32.79
C GLY A 364 0.11 -5.62 -31.58
N ILE A 365 -0.06 -6.92 -31.36
CA ILE A 365 -0.96 -7.50 -30.35
C ILE A 365 -0.16 -8.41 -29.42
N LEU A 366 -0.35 -8.25 -28.10
CA LEU A 366 0.26 -9.08 -27.08
C LEU A 366 -0.82 -9.70 -26.19
N VAL A 367 -0.84 -11.02 -26.10
CA VAL A 367 -1.69 -11.78 -25.17
C VAL A 367 -0.81 -12.33 -24.05
N PRO A 368 -0.85 -11.74 -22.84
CA PRO A 368 -0.02 -12.19 -21.72
C PRO A 368 -0.59 -13.47 -21.09
N GLY A 369 0.18 -14.01 -20.15
CA GLY A 369 -0.25 -15.09 -19.25
C GLY A 369 -1.52 -14.74 -18.46
N GLY A 370 -2.07 -15.75 -17.80
CA GLY A 370 -3.28 -15.65 -16.99
C GLY A 370 -3.77 -17.02 -16.55
N PHE A 371 -4.90 -17.04 -15.85
CA PHE A 371 -5.53 -18.24 -15.31
C PHE A 371 -7.06 -18.05 -15.26
N GLY A 372 -7.80 -19.14 -15.42
CA GLY A 372 -9.27 -19.18 -15.39
C GLY A 372 -9.98 -18.62 -16.63
N ASP A 373 -11.24 -19.01 -16.76
CA ASP A 373 -12.15 -18.83 -17.91
C ASP A 373 -12.37 -17.39 -18.41
N ARG A 374 -12.30 -16.40 -17.52
CA ARG A 374 -12.74 -15.02 -17.79
C ARG A 374 -11.90 -14.32 -18.87
N GLY A 375 -12.52 -14.02 -20.02
CA GLY A 375 -11.89 -13.32 -21.14
C GLY A 375 -11.19 -14.24 -22.15
N VAL A 376 -11.29 -15.56 -22.00
CA VAL A 376 -10.65 -16.55 -22.88
C VAL A 376 -11.13 -16.43 -24.33
N GLN A 377 -12.43 -16.28 -24.56
CA GLN A 377 -12.96 -16.18 -25.93
C GLN A 377 -12.55 -14.84 -26.57
N GLY A 378 -12.40 -13.78 -25.76
CA GLY A 378 -11.88 -12.49 -26.22
C GLY A 378 -10.41 -12.56 -26.64
N LYS A 379 -9.60 -13.32 -25.91
CA LYS A 379 -8.21 -13.62 -26.30
C LYS A 379 -8.14 -14.45 -27.59
N ILE A 380 -9.03 -15.44 -27.77
CA ILE A 380 -9.14 -16.22 -29.03
C ILE A 380 -9.51 -15.31 -30.20
N LEU A 381 -10.50 -14.43 -30.05
CA LEU A 381 -10.90 -13.46 -31.08
C LEU A 381 -9.76 -12.49 -31.44
N ALA A 382 -8.93 -12.07 -30.47
CA ALA A 382 -7.76 -11.24 -30.72
C ALA A 382 -6.65 -11.98 -31.48
N ALA A 383 -6.37 -13.24 -31.13
CA ALA A 383 -5.41 -14.07 -31.86
C ALA A 383 -5.87 -14.34 -33.31
N LYS A 384 -7.17 -14.62 -33.50
CA LYS A 384 -7.80 -14.78 -34.82
C LYS A 384 -7.64 -13.54 -35.68
N TYR A 385 -8.02 -12.39 -35.13
CA TYR A 385 -7.89 -11.10 -35.81
C TYR A 385 -6.44 -10.81 -36.21
N ALA A 386 -5.48 -11.09 -35.34
CA ALA A 386 -4.06 -10.94 -35.63
C ALA A 386 -3.62 -11.83 -36.82
N ARG A 387 -3.90 -13.14 -36.73
CA ARG A 387 -3.57 -14.13 -37.77
C ARG A 387 -4.15 -13.77 -39.13
N GLU A 388 -5.41 -13.37 -39.18
CA GLU A 388 -6.14 -13.10 -40.43
C GLU A 388 -5.79 -11.74 -41.03
N SER A 389 -5.52 -10.74 -40.19
CA SER A 389 -5.16 -9.37 -40.63
C SER A 389 -3.64 -9.17 -40.78
N LYS A 390 -2.84 -10.21 -40.54
CA LYS A 390 -1.37 -10.21 -40.56
C LYS A 390 -0.71 -9.23 -39.56
N VAL A 391 -1.40 -8.92 -38.45
CA VAL A 391 -0.90 -8.00 -37.41
C VAL A 391 0.08 -8.75 -36.49
N PRO A 392 1.30 -8.22 -36.23
CA PRO A 392 2.29 -8.84 -35.35
C PRO A 392 1.73 -9.32 -34.01
N PHE A 393 1.94 -10.59 -33.67
CA PHE A 393 1.37 -11.24 -32.49
C PHE A 393 2.44 -11.89 -31.60
N LEU A 394 2.34 -11.66 -30.28
CA LEU A 394 3.09 -12.41 -29.26
C LEU A 394 2.13 -12.98 -28.20
N GLY A 395 2.09 -14.31 -28.09
CA GLY A 395 1.41 -15.03 -27.02
C GLY A 395 2.40 -15.50 -25.94
N ILE A 396 2.14 -15.21 -24.67
CA ILE A 396 3.00 -15.60 -23.53
C ILE A 396 2.22 -16.52 -22.59
N CYS A 397 2.79 -17.68 -22.25
CA CYS A 397 2.15 -18.71 -21.42
C CYS A 397 0.77 -19.07 -21.98
N LEU A 398 -0.32 -18.76 -21.26
CA LEU A 398 -1.70 -18.85 -21.76
C LEU A 398 -1.90 -18.23 -23.16
N GLY A 399 -1.17 -17.17 -23.53
CA GLY A 399 -1.23 -16.60 -24.88
C GLY A 399 -0.80 -17.56 -26.00
N MET A 400 0.13 -18.49 -25.74
CA MET A 400 0.48 -19.57 -26.68
C MET A 400 -0.64 -20.59 -26.79
N GLN A 401 -1.20 -21.01 -25.65
CA GLN A 401 -2.31 -21.97 -25.59
C GLN A 401 -3.54 -21.45 -26.34
N ILE A 402 -3.86 -20.17 -26.18
CA ILE A 402 -4.91 -19.48 -26.92
C ILE A 402 -4.65 -19.51 -28.43
N ALA A 403 -3.42 -19.27 -28.88
CA ALA A 403 -3.08 -19.30 -30.31
C ALA A 403 -3.26 -20.71 -30.92
N VAL A 404 -2.91 -21.77 -30.17
CA VAL A 404 -3.14 -23.16 -30.60
C VAL A 404 -4.64 -23.50 -30.66
N VAL A 405 -5.43 -23.10 -29.66
CA VAL A 405 -6.89 -23.30 -29.63
C VAL A 405 -7.59 -22.52 -30.75
N GLU A 406 -7.17 -21.29 -31.03
CA GLU A 406 -7.69 -20.49 -32.14
C GLU A 406 -7.42 -21.17 -33.49
N TYR A 407 -6.20 -21.65 -33.71
CA TYR A 407 -5.81 -22.30 -34.95
C TYR A 407 -6.58 -23.61 -35.18
N ALA A 408 -6.79 -24.42 -34.13
CA ALA A 408 -7.60 -25.63 -34.21
C ALA A 408 -9.06 -25.33 -34.61
N ARG A 409 -9.67 -24.29 -34.04
CA ARG A 409 -11.05 -23.88 -34.36
C ARG A 409 -11.18 -23.27 -35.76
N SER A 410 -10.23 -22.44 -36.18
CA SER A 410 -10.34 -21.67 -37.44
C SER A 410 -9.74 -22.34 -38.66
N VAL A 411 -8.82 -23.31 -38.50
CA VAL A 411 -8.06 -23.91 -39.61
C VAL A 411 -8.27 -25.43 -39.70
N LEU A 412 -8.46 -26.13 -38.58
CA LEU A 412 -8.84 -27.55 -38.55
C LEU A 412 -10.37 -27.78 -38.43
N ASP A 413 -11.16 -26.70 -38.38
CA ASP A 413 -12.63 -26.69 -38.16
C ASP A 413 -13.11 -27.42 -36.88
N LEU A 414 -12.22 -27.58 -35.89
CA LEU A 414 -12.53 -28.23 -34.62
C LEU A 414 -13.18 -27.23 -33.67
N GLN A 415 -14.44 -26.90 -33.90
CA GLN A 415 -15.13 -25.81 -33.20
C GLN A 415 -15.27 -26.02 -31.68
N ASP A 416 -15.30 -27.27 -31.21
CA ASP A 416 -15.32 -27.61 -29.78
C ASP A 416 -13.93 -27.57 -29.11
N ALA A 417 -12.85 -27.45 -29.89
CA ALA A 417 -11.48 -27.57 -29.40
C ALA A 417 -11.19 -26.56 -28.29
N ASN A 418 -10.56 -27.02 -27.20
CA ASN A 418 -10.35 -26.21 -26.01
C ASN A 418 -9.12 -26.65 -25.20
N THR A 419 -8.90 -26.00 -24.06
CA THR A 419 -8.00 -26.47 -23.00
C THR A 419 -8.80 -27.11 -21.87
N GLU A 420 -8.25 -28.17 -21.28
CA GLU A 420 -8.79 -28.80 -20.06
C GLU A 420 -8.88 -27.84 -18.86
N GLU A 421 -8.17 -26.70 -18.86
CA GLU A 421 -8.32 -25.68 -17.79
C GLU A 421 -9.71 -25.03 -17.81
N PHE A 422 -10.33 -24.88 -18.98
CA PHE A 422 -11.58 -24.13 -19.17
C PHE A 422 -12.76 -25.02 -19.54
N ASP A 423 -12.51 -26.15 -20.17
CA ASP A 423 -13.53 -27.12 -20.56
C ASP A 423 -12.97 -28.55 -20.48
N PRO A 424 -13.07 -29.20 -19.30
CA PRO A 424 -12.65 -30.58 -19.11
C PRO A 424 -13.48 -31.63 -19.87
N GLN A 425 -14.44 -31.22 -20.71
CA GLN A 425 -15.36 -32.11 -21.44
C GLN A 425 -15.32 -31.89 -22.97
N THR A 426 -14.38 -31.08 -23.48
CA THR A 426 -14.11 -30.97 -24.93
C THR A 426 -13.73 -32.33 -25.52
N SER A 427 -14.20 -32.64 -26.74
CA SER A 427 -13.79 -33.86 -27.45
C SER A 427 -12.47 -33.69 -28.21
N ASN A 428 -12.03 -32.45 -28.42
CA ASN A 428 -10.76 -32.08 -29.03
C ASN A 428 -9.87 -31.25 -28.07
N PRO A 429 -9.36 -31.84 -26.96
CA PRO A 429 -8.46 -31.16 -26.03
C PRO A 429 -7.13 -30.84 -26.72
N CYS A 430 -6.93 -29.57 -27.06
CA CYS A 430 -5.69 -29.08 -27.68
C CYS A 430 -4.59 -28.81 -26.67
N VAL A 431 -4.96 -28.61 -25.40
CA VAL A 431 -4.07 -28.31 -24.28
C VAL A 431 -4.57 -29.08 -23.06
N ILE A 432 -3.67 -29.83 -22.42
CA ILE A 432 -3.97 -30.85 -21.40
C ILE A 432 -3.16 -30.64 -20.13
N PHE A 433 -3.64 -31.16 -19.01
CA PHE A 433 -2.96 -31.11 -17.71
C PHE A 433 -1.79 -32.10 -17.67
N MET A 434 -0.58 -31.60 -17.87
CA MET A 434 0.65 -32.41 -17.94
C MET A 434 1.71 -31.88 -16.96
N PRO A 435 1.49 -32.02 -15.63
CA PRO A 435 2.39 -31.53 -14.60
C PRO A 435 3.76 -32.21 -14.62
N GLU A 436 4.75 -31.62 -13.93
CA GLU A 436 6.04 -32.28 -13.71
C GLU A 436 5.91 -33.33 -12.60
N GLY A 437 6.45 -34.53 -12.85
CA GLY A 437 6.58 -35.56 -11.81
C GLY A 437 7.83 -35.28 -10.98
N SER A 438 7.65 -35.01 -9.68
CA SER A 438 8.79 -34.80 -8.77
C SER A 438 9.22 -36.09 -8.07
N LYS A 439 10.53 -36.23 -7.84
CA LYS A 439 11.11 -37.27 -6.97
C LYS A 439 11.13 -36.88 -5.49
N THR A 440 10.85 -35.60 -5.16
CA THR A 440 10.90 -35.05 -3.79
C THR A 440 9.54 -34.61 -3.26
N HIS A 441 8.53 -34.47 -4.12
CA HIS A 441 7.16 -34.07 -3.76
C HIS A 441 6.16 -35.02 -4.39
N MET A 442 5.22 -35.55 -3.59
CA MET A 442 4.17 -36.43 -4.10
C MET A 442 3.08 -35.61 -4.82
N GLY A 443 2.61 -36.12 -5.95
CA GLY A 443 1.63 -35.45 -6.82
C GLY A 443 2.25 -34.73 -8.01
N GLY A 444 1.41 -34.10 -8.84
CA GLY A 444 1.87 -33.33 -10.01
C GLY A 444 2.31 -31.91 -9.63
N THR A 445 3.59 -31.58 -9.87
CA THR A 445 4.14 -30.25 -9.59
C THR A 445 4.03 -29.31 -10.80
N MET A 446 4.08 -27.99 -10.54
CA MET A 446 4.08 -26.96 -11.59
C MET A 446 5.40 -26.99 -12.37
N ARG A 447 5.36 -26.76 -13.70
CA ARG A 447 6.56 -26.46 -14.49
C ARG A 447 7.00 -25.04 -14.18
N LEU A 448 8.06 -24.94 -13.36
CA LEU A 448 8.40 -23.73 -12.61
C LEU A 448 9.91 -23.48 -12.58
N GLY A 449 10.31 -22.21 -12.71
CA GLY A 449 11.71 -21.79 -12.73
C GLY A 449 12.35 -21.90 -14.11
N SER A 450 13.69 -21.89 -14.19
CA SER A 450 14.36 -22.00 -15.48
C SER A 450 14.27 -23.43 -16.02
N ARG A 451 13.93 -23.58 -17.31
CA ARG A 451 14.03 -24.82 -18.07
C ARG A 451 14.68 -24.53 -19.42
N ARG A 452 15.17 -25.58 -20.08
CA ARG A 452 15.77 -25.51 -21.41
C ARG A 452 14.73 -25.81 -22.48
N THR A 453 14.74 -24.98 -23.52
CA THR A 453 13.99 -25.16 -24.77
C THR A 453 14.98 -25.25 -25.92
N TYR A 454 14.99 -26.37 -26.65
CA TYR A 454 15.83 -26.57 -27.83
C TYR A 454 15.07 -26.13 -29.09
N PHE A 455 15.74 -25.45 -30.01
CA PHE A 455 15.17 -25.16 -31.33
C PHE A 455 15.30 -26.37 -32.23
N THR A 456 14.18 -26.92 -32.68
CA THR A 456 14.11 -28.14 -33.50
C THR A 456 13.96 -27.86 -34.99
N VAL A 457 13.48 -26.66 -35.34
CA VAL A 457 13.32 -26.22 -36.74
C VAL A 457 14.43 -25.23 -37.08
N PRO A 458 15.29 -25.51 -38.09
CA PRO A 458 16.38 -24.62 -38.47
C PRO A 458 15.84 -23.33 -39.10
N TYR A 459 16.56 -22.22 -38.88
CA TYR A 459 16.24 -20.89 -39.42
C TYR A 459 14.86 -20.31 -39.02
N CYS A 460 14.22 -20.83 -37.95
CA CYS A 460 13.00 -20.22 -37.41
C CYS A 460 13.24 -18.81 -36.86
N LYS A 461 12.18 -17.99 -36.78
CA LYS A 461 12.32 -16.56 -36.43
C LYS A 461 12.83 -16.39 -35.00
N SER A 462 12.37 -17.25 -34.08
CA SER A 462 12.79 -17.26 -32.69
C SER A 462 14.29 -17.56 -32.55
N ALA A 463 14.82 -18.58 -33.25
CA ALA A 463 16.26 -18.87 -33.21
C ALA A 463 17.09 -17.68 -33.71
N LYS A 464 16.72 -17.07 -34.85
CA LYS A 464 17.37 -15.86 -35.35
C LYS A 464 17.31 -14.68 -34.36
N LEU A 465 16.16 -14.48 -33.69
CA LEU A 465 16.00 -13.44 -32.67
C LEU A 465 16.87 -13.66 -31.42
N TYR A 466 17.13 -14.92 -31.06
CA TYR A 466 18.06 -15.30 -30.00
C TYR A 466 19.53 -15.46 -30.48
N GLY A 467 19.84 -15.05 -31.72
CA GLY A 467 21.20 -15.03 -32.26
C GLY A 467 21.69 -16.38 -32.79
N ASP A 468 20.80 -17.15 -33.43
CA ASP A 468 21.04 -18.47 -34.01
C ASP A 468 21.53 -19.52 -32.98
N ALA A 469 21.09 -19.34 -31.72
CA ALA A 469 21.31 -20.28 -30.64
C ALA A 469 20.58 -21.61 -30.90
N THR A 470 21.18 -22.73 -30.47
CA THR A 470 20.57 -24.07 -30.57
C THR A 470 19.55 -24.37 -29.45
N PHE A 471 19.63 -23.65 -28.34
CA PHE A 471 18.68 -23.69 -27.24
C PHE A 471 18.63 -22.35 -26.51
N VAL A 472 17.56 -22.14 -25.76
CA VAL A 472 17.43 -21.06 -24.76
C VAL A 472 17.04 -21.64 -23.41
N ASP A 473 17.61 -21.07 -22.35
CA ASP A 473 17.16 -21.31 -20.98
C ASP A 473 16.25 -20.15 -20.58
N GLU A 474 14.96 -20.40 -20.32
CA GLU A 474 13.93 -19.39 -20.00
C GLU A 474 13.09 -19.81 -18.78
N ARG A 475 12.30 -18.88 -18.20
CA ARG A 475 11.55 -19.12 -16.95
C ARG A 475 10.08 -19.51 -17.21
N HIS A 476 9.62 -20.59 -16.58
CA HIS A 476 8.26 -21.13 -16.71
C HIS A 476 7.45 -20.94 -15.42
N ARG A 477 6.12 -20.90 -15.54
CA ARG A 477 5.15 -20.83 -14.44
C ARG A 477 3.77 -21.39 -14.86
N HIS A 478 3.70 -22.67 -15.24
CA HIS A 478 2.47 -23.26 -15.80
C HIS A 478 2.25 -24.74 -15.44
N ARG A 479 1.04 -25.25 -15.74
CA ARG A 479 0.60 -26.62 -15.42
C ARG A 479 0.01 -27.40 -16.61
N TYR A 480 -0.29 -26.70 -17.70
CA TYR A 480 -0.95 -27.24 -18.89
C TYR A 480 -0.01 -27.11 -20.08
N GLU A 481 -0.01 -28.11 -20.96
CA GLU A 481 0.87 -28.22 -22.13
C GLU A 481 0.03 -28.52 -23.39
N VAL A 482 0.56 -28.22 -24.58
CA VAL A 482 -0.07 -28.63 -25.84
C VAL A 482 -0.19 -30.16 -25.90
N ASN A 483 -1.36 -30.66 -26.28
CA ASN A 483 -1.62 -32.10 -26.38
C ASN A 483 -0.73 -32.75 -27.46
N PRO A 484 0.14 -33.73 -27.11
CA PRO A 484 1.00 -34.40 -28.07
C PRO A 484 0.25 -35.03 -29.25
N ASP A 485 -0.95 -35.57 -29.02
CA ASP A 485 -1.75 -36.25 -30.04
C ASP A 485 -2.33 -35.30 -31.09
N MET A 486 -2.32 -33.99 -30.81
CA MET A 486 -2.79 -32.93 -31.71
C MET A 486 -1.66 -32.31 -32.55
N ILE A 487 -0.39 -32.51 -32.16
CA ILE A 487 0.79 -31.89 -32.81
C ILE A 487 0.80 -32.20 -34.31
N SER A 488 0.74 -33.48 -34.69
CA SER A 488 0.84 -33.89 -36.10
C SER A 488 -0.26 -33.29 -36.99
N LYS A 489 -1.46 -33.04 -36.44
CA LYS A 489 -2.57 -32.39 -37.17
C LYS A 489 -2.30 -30.90 -37.38
N LEU A 490 -1.77 -30.23 -36.34
CA LEU A 490 -1.47 -28.80 -36.34
C LEU A 490 -0.25 -28.48 -37.23
N GLU A 491 0.81 -29.30 -37.17
CA GLU A 491 1.98 -29.18 -38.04
C GLU A 491 1.63 -29.43 -39.51
N ALA A 492 0.77 -30.42 -39.81
CA ALA A 492 0.29 -30.68 -41.16
C ALA A 492 -0.59 -29.55 -41.74
N ALA A 493 -1.31 -28.80 -40.90
CA ALA A 493 -2.06 -27.62 -41.32
C ALA A 493 -1.20 -26.35 -41.49
N GLY A 494 0.03 -26.35 -40.97
CA GLY A 494 1.01 -25.27 -41.15
C GLY A 494 1.38 -24.48 -39.88
N LEU A 495 0.96 -24.92 -38.70
CA LEU A 495 1.37 -24.34 -37.41
C LEU A 495 2.61 -25.08 -36.88
N SER A 496 3.76 -24.41 -36.79
CA SER A 496 5.06 -25.08 -36.57
C SER A 496 5.54 -24.98 -35.12
N PHE A 497 5.81 -26.11 -34.46
CA PHE A 497 6.37 -26.14 -33.11
C PHE A 497 7.90 -26.16 -33.14
N VAL A 498 8.46 -24.96 -33.31
CA VAL A 498 9.89 -24.72 -33.54
C VAL A 498 10.79 -24.89 -32.32
N GLY A 499 10.21 -24.90 -31.11
CA GLY A 499 10.92 -25.05 -29.84
C GLY A 499 10.28 -26.10 -28.95
N ARG A 500 11.08 -27.04 -28.43
CA ARG A 500 10.63 -28.19 -27.64
C ARG A 500 11.48 -28.38 -26.38
N ASP A 501 10.94 -29.06 -25.38
CA ASP A 501 11.67 -29.38 -24.14
C ASP A 501 12.75 -30.46 -24.32
N GLU A 502 13.50 -30.76 -23.27
CA GLU A 502 14.57 -31.78 -23.29
C GLU A 502 14.08 -33.19 -23.63
N SER A 503 12.81 -33.52 -23.34
CA SER A 503 12.20 -34.79 -23.72
C SER A 503 11.60 -34.80 -25.13
N GLY A 504 11.53 -33.65 -25.80
CA GLY A 504 10.89 -33.46 -27.10
C GLY A 504 9.36 -33.64 -27.09
N ARG A 505 8.73 -33.83 -25.92
CA ARG A 505 7.29 -34.10 -25.76
C ARG A 505 6.46 -32.84 -25.56
N ARG A 506 7.03 -31.80 -24.96
CA ARG A 506 6.36 -30.52 -24.70
C ARG A 506 6.78 -29.50 -25.73
N MET A 507 5.78 -28.82 -26.30
CA MET A 507 5.98 -27.77 -27.28
C MET A 507 6.04 -26.42 -26.55
N GLU A 508 7.18 -25.74 -26.63
CA GLU A 508 7.50 -24.55 -25.83
C GLU A 508 7.49 -23.26 -26.65
N ILE A 509 7.64 -23.37 -27.97
CA ILE A 509 7.56 -22.26 -28.94
C ILE A 509 6.77 -22.72 -30.16
N VAL A 510 5.80 -21.92 -30.58
CA VAL A 510 5.03 -22.09 -31.82
C VAL A 510 5.16 -20.86 -32.72
N GLU A 511 5.35 -21.09 -34.02
CA GLU A 511 5.37 -20.06 -35.06
C GLU A 511 4.36 -20.38 -36.17
N LEU A 512 3.82 -19.35 -36.82
CA LEU A 512 3.11 -19.49 -38.10
C LEU A 512 3.99 -18.93 -39.23
N PRO A 513 4.69 -19.77 -40.02
CA PRO A 513 5.72 -19.31 -40.95
C PRO A 513 5.23 -18.31 -42.02
N SER A 514 3.98 -18.49 -42.48
CA SER A 514 3.31 -17.68 -43.50
C SER A 514 2.87 -16.27 -43.04
N HIS A 515 3.01 -15.98 -41.75
CA HIS A 515 2.65 -14.71 -41.12
C HIS A 515 3.91 -13.88 -40.81
N PRO A 516 3.92 -12.54 -40.97
CA PRO A 516 5.12 -11.71 -40.73
C PRO A 516 5.74 -11.97 -39.35
N TYR A 517 4.97 -11.80 -38.28
CA TYR A 517 5.37 -12.16 -36.91
C TYR A 517 4.17 -12.73 -36.13
N PHE A 518 4.13 -14.03 -35.87
CA PHE A 518 3.12 -14.67 -35.03
C PHE A 518 3.81 -15.77 -34.25
N ILE A 519 4.10 -15.49 -32.98
CA ILE A 519 4.88 -16.37 -32.11
C ILE A 519 4.13 -16.56 -30.79
N GLY A 520 3.98 -17.80 -30.34
CA GLY A 520 3.54 -18.15 -28.99
C GLY A 520 4.66 -18.86 -28.24
N VAL A 521 4.85 -18.54 -26.96
CA VAL A 521 5.79 -19.24 -26.07
C VAL A 521 5.15 -19.59 -24.73
N GLN A 522 5.51 -20.74 -24.15
CA GLN A 522 5.01 -21.18 -22.84
C GLN A 522 5.80 -20.60 -21.66
N PHE A 523 7.05 -20.24 -21.86
CA PHE A 523 7.85 -19.48 -20.90
C PHE A 523 7.44 -17.99 -20.83
N HIS A 524 7.99 -17.29 -19.84
CA HIS A 524 7.81 -15.86 -19.57
C HIS A 524 9.07 -15.05 -19.95
N PRO A 525 9.25 -14.68 -21.24
CA PRO A 525 10.42 -13.95 -21.72
C PRO A 525 10.57 -12.53 -21.13
N GLU A 526 9.57 -12.02 -20.40
CA GLU A 526 9.57 -10.73 -19.69
C GLU A 526 10.44 -10.73 -18.42
N PHE A 527 10.69 -11.89 -17.82
CA PHE A 527 11.47 -11.99 -16.59
C PHE A 527 12.98 -11.83 -16.85
N LYS A 528 13.50 -12.36 -17.97
CA LYS A 528 14.93 -12.23 -18.33
C LYS A 528 15.29 -10.94 -19.08
N SER A 529 14.30 -10.13 -19.48
CA SER A 529 14.52 -8.81 -20.11
C SER A 529 15.31 -7.85 -19.21
N ARG A 530 16.30 -7.11 -19.76
CA ARG A 530 17.12 -6.09 -19.07
C ARG A 530 17.18 -4.78 -19.89
N PRO A 531 17.39 -3.59 -19.28
CA PRO A 531 17.49 -2.32 -20.01
C PRO A 531 18.61 -2.22 -21.05
N GLY A 532 19.68 -3.00 -20.91
CA GLY A 532 20.78 -3.11 -21.90
C GLY A 532 20.76 -4.42 -22.70
N LYS A 533 19.84 -5.33 -22.41
CA LYS A 533 19.64 -6.63 -23.08
C LYS A 533 18.12 -6.89 -23.15
N PRO A 534 17.40 -6.22 -24.06
CA PRO A 534 15.96 -6.41 -24.19
C PRO A 534 15.66 -7.86 -24.58
N SER A 535 14.53 -8.39 -24.11
CA SER A 535 14.12 -9.75 -24.46
C SER A 535 13.92 -9.92 -25.97
N ALA A 536 14.43 -11.02 -26.53
CA ALA A 536 14.49 -11.27 -27.97
C ALA A 536 13.10 -11.22 -28.64
N LEU A 537 12.10 -11.88 -28.05
CA LEU A 537 10.74 -11.96 -28.59
C LEU A 537 9.95 -10.65 -28.42
N PHE A 538 10.21 -9.88 -27.36
CA PHE A 538 9.67 -8.52 -27.25
C PHE A 538 10.30 -7.58 -28.29
N THR A 539 11.60 -7.75 -28.57
CA THR A 539 12.30 -6.99 -29.62
C THR A 539 11.79 -7.36 -31.01
N GLY A 540 11.55 -8.66 -31.27
CA GLY A 540 10.92 -9.16 -32.49
C GLY A 540 9.51 -8.58 -32.72
N LEU A 541 8.65 -8.57 -31.69
CA LEU A 541 7.32 -7.98 -31.76
C LEU A 541 7.37 -6.49 -32.13
N ILE A 542 8.18 -5.69 -31.41
CA ILE A 542 8.29 -4.25 -31.69
C ILE A 542 8.89 -4.01 -33.07
N ALA A 543 9.94 -4.75 -33.47
CA ALA A 543 10.56 -4.62 -34.78
C ALA A 543 9.58 -4.99 -35.92
N ALA A 544 8.74 -6.01 -35.73
CA ALA A 544 7.67 -6.34 -36.68
C ALA A 544 6.63 -5.21 -36.77
N SER A 545 6.19 -4.70 -35.62
CA SER A 545 5.20 -3.62 -35.52
C SER A 545 5.67 -2.29 -36.15
N CYS A 546 6.98 -2.08 -36.31
CA CYS A 546 7.53 -0.89 -36.98
C CYS A 546 8.27 -1.16 -38.30
N GLY A 547 8.09 -2.34 -38.92
CA GLY A 547 8.69 -2.68 -40.22
C GLY A 547 10.22 -2.82 -40.21
N GLN A 548 10.83 -3.04 -39.04
CA GLN A 548 12.27 -3.21 -38.85
C GLN A 548 12.70 -4.68 -38.66
N LEU A 549 11.77 -5.64 -38.69
CA LEU A 549 12.06 -7.06 -38.41
C LEU A 549 13.13 -7.63 -39.36
N ASP A 550 13.02 -7.41 -40.67
CA ASP A 550 13.98 -7.95 -41.65
C ASP A 550 15.38 -7.34 -41.46
N LEU A 551 15.45 -6.05 -41.09
CA LEU A 551 16.70 -5.36 -40.71
C LEU A 551 17.30 -5.87 -39.39
N LEU A 552 16.60 -6.74 -38.65
CA LEU A 552 17.06 -7.37 -37.42
C LEU A 552 17.41 -8.84 -37.67
N LEU A 553 16.57 -9.58 -38.40
CA LEU A 553 16.83 -10.97 -38.79
C LEU A 553 18.04 -11.10 -39.74
N ASN A 554 18.24 -10.14 -40.65
CA ASN A 554 19.36 -10.17 -41.61
C ASN A 554 20.67 -9.61 -41.02
N LYS A 555 20.69 -9.12 -39.77
CA LYS A 555 21.94 -8.70 -39.11
C LYS A 555 22.78 -9.89 -38.65
N SER A 556 22.17 -11.04 -38.39
CA SER A 556 22.89 -12.29 -38.06
C SER A 556 23.76 -12.75 -39.22
N ASP A 557 23.22 -12.73 -40.44
CA ASP A 557 23.86 -13.32 -41.62
C ASP A 557 25.10 -12.53 -42.11
N HIS A 558 25.32 -11.30 -41.63
CA HIS A 558 26.37 -10.39 -42.14
C HIS A 558 27.69 -10.37 -41.35
N VAL A 559 27.89 -11.28 -40.38
CA VAL A 559 29.15 -11.35 -39.60
C VAL A 559 30.26 -12.15 -40.34
N ILE A 560 29.91 -12.93 -41.37
CA ILE A 560 30.86 -13.78 -42.11
C ILE A 560 31.15 -13.22 -43.51
N ASN A 561 32.16 -12.34 -43.61
CA ASN A 561 33.18 -12.27 -44.68
C ASN A 561 33.93 -10.92 -44.62
N GLY A 562 35.24 -10.93 -44.39
CA GLY A 562 36.05 -9.72 -44.22
C GLY A 562 36.86 -9.31 -45.45
N VAL A 563 37.08 -8.00 -45.61
CA VAL A 563 38.13 -7.42 -46.48
C VAL A 563 38.81 -6.29 -45.70
N THR A 564 40.13 -6.19 -45.84
CA THR A 564 40.99 -5.27 -45.06
C THR A 564 41.41 -4.02 -45.83
N ASN A 565 42.00 -3.07 -45.09
CA ASN A 565 42.67 -1.83 -45.52
C ASN A 565 41.74 -0.66 -45.89
N GLY A 566 41.82 0.51 -45.25
CA GLY A 566 42.59 0.88 -44.04
C GLY A 566 42.61 2.39 -43.77
N ILE A 567 42.94 2.79 -42.53
CA ILE A 567 43.40 4.13 -42.08
C ILE A 567 42.44 5.32 -42.42
N ASN A 568 41.81 6.05 -41.49
CA ASN A 568 42.39 6.60 -40.24
C ASN A 568 41.34 6.95 -39.15
N THR A 569 41.82 7.16 -37.92
CA THR A 569 41.20 7.89 -36.78
C THR A 569 39.71 7.69 -36.43
N GLY A 570 39.45 6.91 -35.36
CA GLY A 570 38.77 7.47 -34.17
C GLY A 570 37.28 7.19 -33.91
N LYS A 571 36.96 6.03 -33.31
CA LYS A 571 35.98 5.87 -32.19
C LYS A 571 36.03 4.45 -31.61
N ALA A 572 35.56 4.28 -30.37
CA ALA A 572 35.67 3.03 -29.62
C ALA A 572 34.58 2.00 -30.00
N LEU A 573 34.97 0.71 -30.01
CA LEU A 573 34.09 -0.44 -30.26
C LEU A 573 33.43 -0.93 -28.95
N PRO A 574 32.11 -1.21 -28.94
CA PRO A 574 31.50 -2.05 -27.91
C PRO A 574 32.01 -3.50 -28.05
N LYS A 575 32.28 -4.18 -26.93
CA LYS A 575 32.62 -5.61 -26.94
C LYS A 575 31.36 -6.46 -27.08
N VAL A 576 31.44 -7.50 -27.90
CA VAL A 576 30.45 -8.60 -27.91
C VAL A 576 30.59 -9.40 -26.62
N TRP A 577 29.48 -9.70 -25.97
CA TRP A 577 29.43 -10.51 -24.75
C TRP A 577 28.96 -11.93 -25.09
N GLN A 578 29.87 -12.91 -24.96
CA GLN A 578 29.52 -14.31 -25.03
C GLN A 578 28.90 -14.77 -23.71
N ASN A 579 27.77 -15.48 -23.77
CA ASN A 579 27.39 -16.39 -22.68
C ASN A 579 28.28 -17.64 -22.80
N GLY A 580 28.91 -18.06 -21.71
CA GLY A 580 29.77 -19.26 -21.73
C GLY A 580 30.30 -19.65 -20.36
N ASN A 581 29.67 -20.67 -19.75
CA ASN A 581 30.35 -21.48 -18.74
C ASN A 581 31.41 -22.34 -19.42
N CYS A 582 32.61 -22.42 -18.84
CA CYS A 582 33.74 -23.13 -19.45
C CYS A 582 33.79 -24.59 -18.97
N LEU A 583 33.76 -25.54 -19.90
CA LEU A 583 34.27 -26.90 -19.71
C LEU A 583 35.34 -27.17 -20.75
N LYS A 584 36.48 -27.71 -20.32
CA LYS A 584 37.64 -27.99 -21.17
C LYS A 584 37.54 -29.39 -21.78
N SER A 585 37.86 -29.52 -23.06
CA SER A 585 38.46 -30.75 -23.61
C SER A 585 39.37 -30.42 -24.80
N ALA A 586 40.18 -31.38 -25.24
CA ALA A 586 41.44 -31.16 -25.93
C ALA A 586 41.38 -31.07 -27.47
N ASN A 587 42.41 -30.39 -28.00
CA ASN A 587 43.03 -30.46 -29.32
C ASN A 587 42.48 -31.44 -30.38
N GLY A 588 42.16 -30.91 -31.56
CA GLY A 588 42.15 -31.57 -32.86
C GLY A 588 42.73 -30.61 -33.92
N SER A 589 43.31 -31.10 -35.03
CA SER A 589 44.20 -30.29 -35.89
C SER A 589 43.92 -30.43 -37.40
N LEU A 590 44.58 -29.56 -38.17
CA LEU A 590 44.83 -29.55 -39.63
C LEU A 590 43.76 -28.98 -40.59
N ASN A 591 44.22 -27.98 -41.35
CA ASN A 591 44.08 -27.73 -42.80
C ASN A 591 42.68 -27.67 -43.48
N GLY A 592 42.44 -26.77 -44.44
CA GLY A 592 43.30 -25.67 -44.91
C GLY A 592 42.86 -25.02 -46.25
N VAL A 593 43.39 -23.81 -46.48
CA VAL A 593 43.73 -23.15 -47.77
C VAL A 593 42.90 -23.50 -49.03
N TYR A 594 42.17 -22.52 -49.59
CA TYR A 594 42.51 -21.85 -50.87
C TYR A 594 41.61 -20.64 -51.17
N SER A 595 41.93 -19.89 -52.25
CA SER A 595 41.40 -18.54 -52.51
C SER A 595 41.35 -18.20 -54.01
N ASN A 596 40.83 -17.00 -54.33
CA ASN A 596 40.53 -16.39 -55.64
C ASN A 596 39.10 -16.66 -56.18
N GLY A 597 38.42 -15.70 -56.82
CA GLY A 597 38.88 -14.34 -57.09
C GLY A 597 37.86 -13.34 -57.64
N LYS A 598 38.42 -12.15 -57.91
CA LYS A 598 37.89 -10.90 -58.51
C LYS A 598 37.21 -11.17 -59.89
N GLN A 599 36.49 -10.25 -60.56
CA GLN A 599 36.83 -8.83 -60.74
C GLN A 599 35.75 -7.96 -61.45
N SER A 600 35.31 -6.84 -60.81
CA SER A 600 34.92 -5.55 -61.46
C SER A 600 33.64 -5.49 -62.35
N ARG A 601 33.11 -4.33 -62.86
CA ARG A 601 33.54 -2.90 -62.88
C ARG A 601 32.36 -1.95 -63.26
N PHE A 602 32.48 -0.64 -62.95
CA PHE A 602 31.95 0.53 -63.72
C PHE A 602 30.40 0.83 -63.75
N ARG A 603 29.87 2.08 -63.92
CA ARG A 603 30.41 3.48 -63.89
C ARG A 603 29.27 4.57 -63.92
N THR A 604 29.47 5.75 -63.28
CA THR A 604 28.91 7.12 -63.61
C THR A 604 27.37 7.39 -63.63
N ARG A 605 26.81 8.63 -63.64
CA ARG A 605 27.10 9.99 -63.04
C ARG A 605 25.95 11.00 -63.42
N SER A 606 25.97 12.23 -62.84
CA SER A 606 25.09 13.43 -63.04
C SER A 606 23.77 13.42 -62.22
N MET A 607 23.22 14.49 -61.63
CA MET A 607 23.36 15.99 -61.61
C MET A 607 22.62 16.84 -62.66
N SER A 608 21.58 17.57 -62.22
CA SER A 608 21.55 19.06 -62.15
C SER A 608 20.35 19.51 -61.26
N SER A 609 20.48 20.48 -60.32
CA SER A 609 20.19 21.95 -60.42
C SER A 609 18.69 22.33 -60.21
N ARG A 610 18.24 23.50 -59.72
CA ARG A 610 18.76 24.84 -59.27
C ARG A 610 17.56 25.58 -58.55
N ALA A 611 17.57 26.74 -57.86
CA ALA A 611 18.56 27.73 -57.34
C ALA A 611 17.87 28.72 -56.33
N ASN A 612 18.64 29.40 -55.45
CA ASN A 612 18.43 30.80 -54.94
C ASN A 612 17.18 31.12 -54.06
N ARG A 613 17.10 32.21 -53.25
CA ARG A 613 17.99 33.25 -52.65
C ARG A 613 17.22 33.78 -51.39
N MET A 614 17.77 34.03 -50.19
CA MET A 614 18.83 34.96 -49.72
C MET A 614 18.49 36.47 -49.77
N LEU A 615 18.43 37.12 -48.59
CA LEU A 615 18.79 38.51 -48.16
C LEU A 615 18.22 38.69 -46.73
N ASN A 616 18.93 39.05 -45.64
CA ASN A 616 19.85 40.15 -45.28
C ASN A 616 19.18 41.30 -44.49
N SER A 617 19.66 41.51 -43.26
CA SER A 617 19.92 42.84 -42.68
C SER A 617 21.03 42.71 -41.62
N SER A 618 21.59 43.83 -41.14
CA SER A 618 22.77 43.89 -40.24
C SER A 618 22.75 45.20 -39.44
N VAL A 619 23.61 45.36 -38.41
CA VAL A 619 24.45 46.59 -38.12
C VAL A 619 25.13 46.55 -36.71
N LYS A 620 26.47 46.67 -36.75
CA LYS A 620 27.47 47.37 -35.87
C LYS A 620 27.31 47.58 -34.34
N GLU A 621 28.45 47.32 -33.64
CA GLU A 621 29.29 48.20 -32.74
C GLU A 621 28.62 48.98 -31.57
N VAL A 622 29.25 49.38 -30.44
CA VAL A 622 30.64 49.82 -30.06
C VAL A 622 30.90 49.40 -28.57
N GLY A 623 32.05 48.82 -28.14
CA GLY A 623 33.29 49.47 -27.63
C GLY A 623 33.30 49.69 -26.08
N GLY A 624 34.41 49.66 -25.32
CA GLY A 624 35.83 49.37 -25.58
C GLY A 624 36.76 49.49 -24.33
N LYS A 625 38.08 49.27 -24.51
CA LYS A 625 39.32 49.73 -23.79
C LYS A 625 39.26 50.18 -22.29
N SER A 626 40.12 49.83 -21.29
CA SER A 626 41.53 49.35 -21.12
C SER A 626 42.50 50.41 -20.51
N SER A 627 43.53 49.98 -19.73
CA SER A 627 44.59 50.75 -18.98
C SER A 627 44.20 51.23 -17.56
N GLY A 628 45.12 51.56 -16.62
CA GLY A 628 46.60 51.64 -16.63
C GLY A 628 47.24 51.88 -15.23
N ALA A 629 48.58 51.79 -15.12
CA ALA A 629 49.41 51.60 -13.90
C ALA A 629 49.75 52.81 -12.97
N ALA A 630 50.39 52.51 -11.80
CA ALA A 630 51.41 53.30 -11.05
C ALA A 630 50.97 54.57 -10.23
N THR A 631 51.62 55.07 -9.15
CA THR A 631 52.73 54.64 -8.22
C THR A 631 52.78 55.49 -6.90
N ASP A 632 53.63 55.08 -5.94
CA ASP A 632 54.27 55.86 -4.82
C ASP A 632 53.48 56.29 -3.54
N SER A 633 54.12 56.65 -2.40
CA SER A 633 55.00 55.87 -1.47
C SER A 633 55.29 56.61 -0.12
N GLN A 634 56.19 56.04 0.72
CA GLN A 634 56.78 56.57 2.00
C GLN A 634 55.90 56.40 3.28
N TYR A 635 56.40 56.27 4.54
CA TYR A 635 57.74 56.54 5.13
C TYR A 635 58.19 55.50 6.22
N LYS A 636 59.52 55.39 6.45
CA LYS A 636 60.32 54.39 7.21
C LYS A 636 60.15 54.25 8.75
N LYS A 637 60.49 53.04 9.28
CA LYS A 637 61.32 52.65 10.47
C LYS A 637 61.38 51.08 10.57
N LYS A 638 62.35 50.34 11.16
CA LYS A 638 63.79 50.51 11.53
C LYS A 638 64.45 49.08 11.64
N ASN A 639 65.54 48.88 12.42
CA ASN A 639 66.39 47.66 12.52
C ASN A 639 66.47 47.15 14.02
N ASN A 640 67.13 46.07 14.50
CA ASN A 640 68.21 45.18 13.98
C ASN A 640 68.49 43.92 14.91
N LYS A 641 69.43 43.00 14.53
CA LYS A 641 70.22 42.01 15.34
C LYS A 641 69.51 40.74 15.91
N HIS A 642 70.16 39.58 16.21
CA HIS A 642 71.40 38.88 15.75
C HIS A 642 71.45 37.39 16.23
N ASN A 643 72.19 36.53 15.51
CA ASN A 643 72.94 35.31 15.96
C ASN A 643 72.25 33.98 16.36
N SER A 644 73.10 32.94 16.38
CA SER A 644 72.92 31.48 16.65
C SER A 644 74.20 30.97 17.41
N PRO A 645 74.55 29.66 17.61
CA PRO A 645 73.85 28.35 17.44
C PRO A 645 74.12 27.30 18.60
N VAL A 646 73.84 25.99 18.36
CA VAL A 646 74.38 24.71 18.94
C VAL A 646 73.97 24.15 20.36
N ASN A 647 73.71 22.81 20.43
CA ASN A 647 73.88 21.78 21.51
C ASN A 647 73.39 22.07 22.98
N GLU A 648 73.06 21.15 23.90
CA GLU A 648 73.32 19.70 24.12
C GLU A 648 72.51 19.07 25.31
N ASN A 649 72.60 17.73 25.51
CA ASN A 649 72.42 16.95 26.77
C ASN A 649 71.04 16.76 27.48
N GLY A 650 70.82 15.52 27.96
CA GLY A 650 69.75 15.10 28.90
C GLY A 650 70.26 14.99 30.36
N PRO A 651 69.76 14.09 31.26
CA PRO A 651 69.32 12.71 30.96
C PRO A 651 68.21 12.04 31.84
N LYS A 652 67.74 10.85 31.40
CA LYS A 652 67.44 9.58 32.14
C LYS A 652 66.47 9.47 33.37
N ILE A 653 65.86 8.27 33.45
CA ILE A 653 65.44 7.50 34.67
C ILE A 653 64.11 7.97 35.34
N MET A 654 63.15 7.11 35.79
CA MET A 654 63.05 5.63 35.82
C MET A 654 61.60 5.08 35.74
N ALA A 655 61.42 3.78 35.96
CA ALA A 655 60.18 3.02 36.22
C ALA A 655 60.36 2.22 37.57
N PRO A 656 59.44 1.37 38.13
CA PRO A 656 58.37 0.58 37.49
C PRO A 656 57.00 0.59 38.25
N ALA A 657 56.12 -0.35 37.89
CA ALA A 657 54.77 -0.55 38.45
C ALA A 657 54.68 -1.67 39.50
N ILE A 658 53.50 -1.85 40.14
CA ILE A 658 52.97 -3.15 40.61
C ILE A 658 51.45 -3.08 40.85
N THR A 659 50.81 -4.25 41.03
CA THR A 659 49.39 -4.54 40.77
C THR A 659 48.55 -4.80 42.05
N LEU A 660 47.23 -4.97 41.86
CA LEU A 660 46.28 -5.88 42.57
C LEU A 660 45.32 -5.37 43.69
N ARG A 661 44.07 -5.85 43.53
CA ARG A 661 43.05 -6.30 44.52
C ARG A 661 41.98 -5.33 45.08
N THR A 662 40.76 -5.86 45.03
CA THR A 662 39.52 -5.53 45.77
C THR A 662 39.59 -6.00 47.23
N PRO A 663 38.69 -5.51 48.10
CA PRO A 663 37.64 -6.42 48.62
C PRO A 663 36.23 -5.79 48.70
N LEU A 664 35.30 -6.46 49.38
CA LEU A 664 33.86 -6.15 49.47
C LEU A 664 33.45 -5.43 50.78
N GLU A 665 32.15 -5.12 50.88
CA GLU A 665 31.23 -5.53 51.98
C GLU A 665 30.59 -4.45 52.91
N ALA A 666 29.42 -4.83 53.46
CA ALA A 666 28.67 -4.31 54.63
C ALA A 666 27.66 -3.13 54.50
N ASP A 667 26.46 -3.34 55.05
CA ASP A 667 25.35 -2.40 55.24
C ASP A 667 25.47 -1.52 56.51
N VAL A 668 24.87 -0.31 56.50
CA VAL A 668 24.32 0.37 57.71
C VAL A 668 23.03 1.14 57.37
N LYS A 669 22.14 1.32 58.36
CA LYS A 669 20.78 1.89 58.25
C LYS A 669 20.70 3.42 58.46
N VAL A 670 19.78 4.06 57.73
CA VAL A 670 18.69 4.99 58.18
C VAL A 670 18.85 5.56 59.62
N PRO A 671 18.85 6.90 59.84
CA PRO A 671 17.57 7.65 59.87
C PRO A 671 17.56 9.15 59.45
N ASN A 672 16.35 9.70 59.56
CA ASN A 672 15.82 11.09 59.47
C ASN A 672 16.71 12.21 60.11
N ASP A 673 16.47 13.52 59.96
CA ASP A 673 15.17 14.23 59.85
C ASP A 673 15.22 15.70 59.33
N ALA A 674 14.04 16.25 59.04
CA ALA A 674 13.59 17.66 59.19
C ALA A 674 14.17 18.86 58.36
N LYS A 675 13.27 19.40 57.50
CA LYS A 675 12.83 20.83 57.36
C LYS A 675 13.66 21.90 56.59
N ASN A 676 13.02 22.44 55.54
CA ASN A 676 12.87 23.85 55.07
C ASN A 676 14.07 24.84 55.17
N THR A 677 14.42 25.61 54.13
CA THR A 677 13.54 26.59 53.44
C THR A 677 13.98 26.99 52.00
N ASN A 678 13.00 27.30 51.14
CA ASN A 678 12.93 28.32 50.05
C ASN A 678 14.23 29.12 49.69
N LEU A 679 14.63 29.39 48.43
CA LEU A 679 13.86 29.85 47.26
C LEU A 679 14.79 30.10 46.02
N SER A 680 14.25 29.96 44.78
CA SER A 680 14.78 30.48 43.47
C SER A 680 16.06 29.85 42.86
N GLY A 681 16.21 29.90 41.51
CA GLY A 681 17.55 29.71 40.90
C GLY A 681 17.77 28.85 39.63
N SER A 682 16.87 28.79 38.65
CA SER A 682 17.18 28.46 37.22
C SER A 682 17.97 27.19 36.81
N ARG A 683 17.24 26.25 36.17
CA ARG A 683 17.61 25.45 34.97
C ARG A 683 18.70 24.35 35.03
N ASN A 684 18.44 23.30 34.24
CA ASN A 684 19.31 22.23 33.72
C ASN A 684 19.68 21.03 34.64
N SER A 685 18.88 19.96 34.50
CA SER A 685 19.35 18.57 34.44
C SER A 685 18.79 17.95 33.14
N SER A 686 19.33 16.93 32.46
CA SER A 686 20.47 16.02 32.67
C SER A 686 20.36 14.95 33.77
N ARG A 687 19.69 13.82 33.48
CA ARG A 687 20.33 12.51 33.22
C ARG A 687 19.35 11.33 33.28
N SER A 688 19.73 10.26 32.59
CA SER A 688 19.44 8.83 32.87
C SER A 688 18.01 8.40 33.18
N ASP A 689 17.40 7.70 32.21
CA ASP A 689 16.39 6.68 32.49
C ASP A 689 17.07 5.33 32.73
N SER A 690 16.72 4.66 33.82
CA SER A 690 17.06 3.25 34.08
C SER A 690 15.87 2.35 33.72
N ILE A 691 16.15 1.13 33.27
CA ILE A 691 15.12 0.19 32.81
C ILE A 691 14.36 -0.38 34.00
N GLU A 692 13.04 -0.17 34.04
CA GLU A 692 12.13 -1.05 34.78
C GLU A 692 10.75 -1.13 34.08
N SER A 693 10.14 -2.31 34.07
CA SER A 693 9.04 -2.63 33.17
C SER A 693 7.66 -2.48 33.83
N THR A 694 6.91 -1.45 33.44
CA THR A 694 5.45 -1.38 33.64
C THR A 694 4.74 -0.98 32.35
N THR A 695 3.52 -1.49 32.17
CA THR A 695 2.71 -1.28 30.95
C THR A 695 2.23 0.16 30.85
N THR A 696 2.81 0.95 29.96
CA THR A 696 2.33 2.30 29.64
C THR A 696 1.11 2.24 28.70
N PRO A 697 0.07 3.07 28.93
CA PRO A 697 -1.10 3.10 28.03
C PRO A 697 -0.74 3.54 26.61
N LEU A 698 -1.49 3.02 25.63
CA LEU A 698 -1.51 3.55 24.27
C LEU A 698 -1.90 5.03 24.28
N ARG A 699 -1.28 5.83 23.42
CA ARG A 699 -1.62 7.25 23.25
C ARG A 699 -2.85 7.38 22.35
N PRO A 700 -3.87 8.17 22.73
CA PRO A 700 -5.00 8.43 21.84
C PRO A 700 -4.61 9.19 20.56
N HIS A 701 -5.51 9.13 19.58
CA HIS A 701 -5.53 9.87 18.32
C HIS A 701 -5.46 11.40 18.46
N THR A 702 -5.69 11.93 19.67
CA THR A 702 -5.44 13.32 20.07
C THR A 702 -3.96 13.55 20.45
N GLY A 703 -3.06 13.08 19.57
CA GLY A 703 -1.61 13.09 19.78
C GLY A 703 -1.00 14.48 19.91
N GLY A 704 -0.85 14.97 21.15
CA GLY A 704 -0.37 16.32 21.49
C GLY A 704 -1.42 17.20 22.17
N ASP A 705 -2.53 16.64 22.63
CA ASP A 705 -3.56 17.37 23.38
C ASP A 705 -3.06 17.82 24.75
N VAL A 706 -3.15 19.13 25.00
CA VAL A 706 -2.81 19.77 26.27
C VAL A 706 -3.60 19.21 27.46
N ARG A 707 -4.81 18.69 27.22
CA ARG A 707 -5.65 18.02 28.22
C ARG A 707 -5.05 16.69 28.67
N TRP A 708 -4.43 15.94 27.75
CA TRP A 708 -3.75 14.67 28.07
C TRP A 708 -2.48 14.92 28.89
N ASP A 709 -1.64 15.87 28.46
CA ASP A 709 -0.43 16.23 29.21
C ASP A 709 -0.76 16.83 30.60
N ALA A 710 -1.83 17.63 30.70
CA ALA A 710 -2.31 18.17 31.97
C ALA A 710 -2.75 17.06 32.95
N ILE A 711 -3.57 16.10 32.50
CA ILE A 711 -4.01 14.92 33.29
C ILE A 711 -2.81 14.13 33.80
N ASN A 712 -1.85 13.81 32.93
CA ASN A 712 -0.64 13.08 33.31
C ASN A 712 0.22 13.87 34.33
N SER A 713 0.33 15.18 34.18
CA SER A 713 1.10 16.04 35.10
C SER A 713 0.52 16.11 36.53
N VAL A 714 -0.78 15.83 36.69
CA VAL A 714 -1.47 15.72 37.99
C VAL A 714 -1.42 14.28 38.50
N SER A 715 -1.64 13.27 37.65
CA SER A 715 -1.52 11.85 37.99
C SER A 715 -0.14 11.48 38.54
N ALA A 716 0.92 12.11 38.01
CA ALA A 716 2.29 11.97 38.51
C ALA A 716 2.52 12.50 39.95
N ARG A 717 1.53 13.16 40.55
CA ARG A 717 1.57 13.70 41.93
C ARG A 717 0.69 12.91 42.91
N GLY A 718 -0.05 11.91 42.43
CA GLY A 718 -0.97 11.11 43.23
C GLY A 718 -2.21 10.66 42.43
N PRO A 719 -3.05 9.78 43.00
CA PRO A 719 -4.26 9.31 42.34
C PRO A 719 -5.23 10.47 42.07
N ILE A 720 -5.81 10.49 40.87
CA ILE A 720 -6.81 11.49 40.46
C ILE A 720 -8.16 11.19 41.12
N GLY A 721 -8.77 12.21 41.73
CA GLY A 721 -10.12 12.18 42.29
C GLY A 721 -10.82 13.54 42.24
N LEU A 722 -12.02 13.64 42.84
CA LEU A 722 -12.84 14.87 42.80
C LEU A 722 -12.10 16.13 43.31
N SER A 723 -11.20 15.99 44.28
CA SER A 723 -10.43 17.09 44.86
C SER A 723 -9.46 17.76 43.87
N ASN A 724 -9.03 17.05 42.81
CA ASN A 724 -8.19 17.60 41.76
C ASN A 724 -8.95 18.54 40.81
N PHE A 725 -10.28 18.55 40.85
CA PHE A 725 -11.12 19.32 39.93
C PHE A 725 -11.85 20.47 40.63
N ARG A 726 -12.20 21.49 39.85
CA ARG A 726 -13.17 22.54 40.20
C ARG A 726 -14.37 22.35 39.27
N LEU A 727 -15.54 22.04 39.83
CA LEU A 727 -16.79 22.01 39.06
C LEU A 727 -17.18 23.45 38.72
N LEU A 728 -17.60 23.69 37.47
CA LEU A 728 -17.94 25.04 36.99
C LEU A 728 -19.41 25.18 36.56
N LYS A 729 -19.96 24.17 35.88
CA LYS A 729 -21.34 24.22 35.34
C LYS A 729 -21.85 22.80 35.10
N ARG A 730 -23.09 22.48 35.51
CA ARG A 730 -23.78 21.27 35.01
C ARG A 730 -24.19 21.52 33.54
N ILE A 731 -23.68 20.69 32.64
CA ILE A 731 -23.84 20.85 31.18
C ILE A 731 -24.76 19.78 30.56
N GLY A 732 -25.03 18.67 31.25
CA GLY A 732 -25.92 17.63 30.74
C GLY A 732 -26.57 16.78 31.85
N TYR A 733 -27.70 16.16 31.50
CA TYR A 733 -28.43 15.20 32.32
C TYR A 733 -28.61 13.91 31.51
N GLY A 734 -28.18 12.76 32.05
CA GLY A 734 -28.33 11.46 31.42
C GLY A 734 -29.10 10.47 32.30
N ASP A 735 -29.51 9.33 31.74
CA ASP A 735 -30.35 8.34 32.42
C ASP A 735 -29.65 7.61 33.59
N ILE A 736 -28.32 7.74 33.66
CA ILE A 736 -27.44 7.14 34.68
C ILE A 736 -26.56 8.14 35.45
N GLY A 737 -26.57 9.44 35.13
CA GLY A 737 -25.73 10.44 35.79
C GLY A 737 -25.89 11.88 35.28
N SER A 738 -25.13 12.82 35.84
CA SER A 738 -25.07 14.22 35.40
C SER A 738 -23.69 14.56 34.86
N VAL A 739 -23.63 15.36 33.80
CA VAL A 739 -22.36 15.80 33.19
C VAL A 739 -22.06 17.23 33.61
N TYR A 740 -20.85 17.48 34.09
CA TYR A 740 -20.36 18.78 34.54
C TYR A 740 -19.15 19.22 33.71
N LEU A 741 -19.10 20.49 33.33
CA LEU A 741 -17.87 21.16 32.92
C LEU A 741 -16.99 21.33 34.17
N VAL A 742 -15.76 20.87 34.09
CA VAL A 742 -14.77 20.94 35.18
C VAL A 742 -13.44 21.52 34.69
N GLU A 743 -12.76 22.24 35.56
CA GLU A 743 -11.36 22.68 35.42
C GLU A 743 -10.46 21.75 36.25
N LEU A 744 -9.33 21.31 35.69
CA LEU A 744 -8.31 20.56 36.41
C LEU A 744 -7.38 21.54 37.17
N ARG A 745 -7.44 21.53 38.51
CA ARG A 745 -6.83 22.57 39.36
C ARG A 745 -5.33 22.70 39.15
N GLY A 746 -4.86 23.95 39.04
CA GLY A 746 -3.44 24.26 38.78
C GLY A 746 -3.04 24.07 37.32
N THR A 747 -4.01 23.91 36.42
CA THR A 747 -3.85 23.88 34.96
C THR A 747 -4.97 24.71 34.33
N ASN A 748 -4.82 25.12 33.07
CA ASN A 748 -5.89 25.77 32.30
C ASN A 748 -6.64 24.75 31.41
N ALA A 749 -6.77 23.49 31.85
CA ALA A 749 -7.37 22.41 31.09
C ALA A 749 -8.80 22.11 31.57
N PHE A 750 -9.73 22.09 30.62
CA PHE A 750 -11.17 21.88 30.86
C PHE A 750 -11.65 20.54 30.30
N PHE A 751 -12.55 19.88 31.03
CA PHE A 751 -13.06 18.54 30.75
C PHE A 751 -14.56 18.44 30.99
N ALA A 752 -15.20 17.44 30.40
CA ALA A 752 -16.53 17.00 30.80
C ALA A 752 -16.38 15.84 31.81
N MET A 753 -16.99 15.97 33.00
CA MET A 753 -17.03 14.91 34.00
C MET A 753 -18.46 14.36 34.12
N LYS A 754 -18.66 13.09 33.74
CA LYS A 754 -19.91 12.36 33.96
C LYS A 754 -19.86 11.76 35.38
N VAL A 755 -20.74 12.24 36.26
CA VAL A 755 -20.84 11.83 37.68
C VAL A 755 -22.09 10.98 37.87
N MET A 756 -21.92 9.76 38.38
CA MET A 756 -22.96 8.73 38.47
C MET A 756 -23.06 8.20 39.90
N ASP A 757 -24.23 8.35 40.55
CA ASP A 757 -24.43 7.93 41.95
C ASP A 757 -24.62 6.41 42.07
N LYS A 758 -23.80 5.78 42.92
CA LYS A 758 -23.74 4.33 43.11
C LYS A 758 -25.05 3.74 43.64
N ALA A 759 -25.72 4.42 44.57
CA ALA A 759 -26.98 3.94 45.14
C ALA A 759 -28.15 4.11 44.16
N SER A 760 -28.16 5.19 43.38
CA SER A 760 -29.12 5.45 42.30
C SER A 760 -28.96 4.43 41.15
N LEU A 761 -27.72 4.09 40.78
CA LEU A 761 -27.43 3.02 39.81
C LEU A 761 -27.90 1.65 40.30
N ALA A 762 -27.61 1.30 41.56
CA ALA A 762 -27.99 0.01 42.13
C ALA A 762 -29.51 -0.13 42.27
N SER A 763 -30.18 0.84 42.89
CA SER A 763 -31.64 0.83 43.11
C SER A 763 -32.47 0.86 41.82
N ARG A 764 -31.90 1.34 40.70
CA ARG A 764 -32.53 1.36 39.38
C ARG A 764 -32.07 0.22 38.45
N ASN A 765 -31.23 -0.70 38.94
CA ASN A 765 -30.60 -1.78 38.18
C ASN A 765 -29.86 -1.32 36.90
N LYS A 766 -29.10 -0.22 37.00
CA LYS A 766 -28.33 0.37 35.89
C LYS A 766 -26.81 0.29 36.04
N LEU A 767 -26.31 -0.36 37.09
CA LEU A 767 -24.87 -0.51 37.38
C LEU A 767 -24.06 -1.04 36.17
N LEU A 768 -24.62 -2.03 35.47
CA LEU A 768 -23.99 -2.63 34.28
C LEU A 768 -23.82 -1.62 33.13
N ARG A 769 -24.70 -0.61 32.99
CA ARG A 769 -24.58 0.42 31.95
C ARG A 769 -23.37 1.33 32.21
N ALA A 770 -23.19 1.78 33.45
CA ALA A 770 -22.04 2.59 33.85
C ALA A 770 -20.70 1.82 33.68
N GLN A 771 -20.71 0.51 33.91
CA GLN A 771 -19.57 -0.37 33.62
C GLN A 771 -19.32 -0.50 32.11
N THR A 772 -20.38 -0.76 31.34
CA THR A 772 -20.34 -0.90 29.87
C THR A 772 -19.82 0.37 29.19
N GLU A 773 -20.34 1.54 29.57
CA GLU A 773 -19.88 2.83 29.04
C GLU A 773 -18.40 3.08 29.34
N ARG A 774 -17.97 2.86 30.59
CA ARG A 774 -16.54 2.99 30.98
C ARG A 774 -15.64 2.09 30.13
N GLU A 775 -16.07 0.85 29.89
CA GLU A 775 -15.29 -0.14 29.13
C GLU A 775 -15.28 0.13 27.63
N ILE A 776 -16.39 0.60 27.07
CA ILE A 776 -16.46 1.07 25.68
C ILE A 776 -15.53 2.27 25.52
N LEU A 777 -15.69 3.32 26.32
CA LEU A 777 -14.88 4.54 26.26
C LEU A 777 -13.38 4.29 26.46
N GLY A 778 -13.00 3.27 27.24
CA GLY A 778 -11.61 2.84 27.39
C GLY A 778 -11.02 2.07 26.20
N LEU A 779 -11.82 1.78 25.18
CA LEU A 779 -11.42 1.08 23.94
C LEU A 779 -11.54 1.96 22.68
N LEU A 780 -12.15 3.15 22.76
CA LEU A 780 -12.35 4.02 21.60
C LEU A 780 -11.09 4.83 21.29
N ASP A 781 -10.61 4.72 20.05
CA ASP A 781 -9.58 5.62 19.52
C ASP A 781 -9.90 6.05 18.09
N HIS A 782 -10.76 7.06 17.96
CA HIS A 782 -11.31 7.50 16.68
C HIS A 782 -11.70 9.00 16.71
N PRO A 783 -11.38 9.81 15.69
CA PRO A 783 -11.56 11.27 15.69
C PRO A 783 -12.99 11.80 15.82
N PHE A 784 -14.00 10.93 15.71
CA PHE A 784 -15.42 11.27 15.87
C PHE A 784 -16.06 10.62 17.11
N LEU A 785 -15.25 10.13 18.05
CA LEU A 785 -15.65 9.53 19.33
C LEU A 785 -14.91 10.23 20.49
N PRO A 786 -15.52 10.39 21.69
CA PRO A 786 -14.92 11.13 22.80
C PRO A 786 -13.77 10.39 23.48
N THR A 787 -12.64 11.09 23.68
CA THR A 787 -11.49 10.58 24.44
C THR A 787 -11.83 10.45 25.92
N LEU A 788 -11.53 9.30 26.53
CA LEU A 788 -11.54 9.12 28.00
C LEU A 788 -10.15 9.42 28.56
N TYR A 789 -10.02 10.54 29.29
CA TYR A 789 -8.74 10.97 29.86
C TYR A 789 -8.44 10.32 31.22
N SER A 790 -9.48 10.06 32.01
CA SER A 790 -9.36 9.39 33.31
C SER A 790 -10.71 8.83 33.75
N TYR A 791 -10.69 7.80 34.60
CA TYR A 791 -11.84 7.41 35.40
C TYR A 791 -11.40 7.19 36.84
N PHE A 792 -12.29 7.47 37.79
CA PHE A 792 -12.07 7.18 39.20
C PHE A 792 -13.40 6.93 39.92
N GLU A 793 -13.33 6.43 41.14
CA GLU A 793 -14.50 6.25 41.99
C GLU A 793 -14.31 6.90 43.36
N THR A 794 -15.42 7.11 44.03
CA THR A 794 -15.51 7.59 45.42
C THR A 794 -16.48 6.68 46.18
N GLU A 795 -16.69 6.91 47.48
CA GLU A 795 -17.69 6.17 48.26
C GLU A 795 -19.09 6.21 47.64
N LYS A 796 -19.47 7.35 47.01
CA LYS A 796 -20.83 7.61 46.53
C LYS A 796 -20.98 7.65 45.01
N PHE A 797 -19.90 7.98 44.28
CA PHE A 797 -19.97 8.24 42.83
C PHE A 797 -18.94 7.44 42.03
N TYR A 798 -19.31 7.04 40.82
CA TYR A 798 -18.36 6.79 39.71
C TYR A 798 -18.21 8.08 38.89
N CYS A 799 -16.98 8.36 38.44
CA CYS A 799 -16.66 9.55 37.65
C CYS A 799 -15.86 9.18 36.40
N LEU A 800 -16.35 9.63 35.24
CA LEU A 800 -15.65 9.54 33.95
C LEU A 800 -15.22 10.94 33.52
N VAL A 801 -13.92 11.14 33.27
CA VAL A 801 -13.34 12.40 32.79
C VAL A 801 -13.07 12.26 31.30
N MET A 802 -13.90 12.91 30.51
CA MET A 802 -13.96 12.81 29.05
C MET A 802 -13.82 14.19 28.38
N GLU A 803 -13.70 14.18 27.07
CA GLU A 803 -13.51 15.39 26.27
C GLU A 803 -14.67 16.39 26.39
N PHE A 804 -14.35 17.67 26.56
CA PHE A 804 -15.36 18.74 26.55
C PHE A 804 -15.56 19.27 25.12
N CYS A 805 -16.82 19.27 24.66
CA CYS A 805 -17.24 19.85 23.39
C CYS A 805 -17.95 21.19 23.66
N SER A 806 -17.35 22.30 23.21
CA SER A 806 -17.85 23.66 23.46
C SER A 806 -19.12 24.01 22.67
N GLY A 807 -19.25 23.52 21.42
CA GLY A 807 -20.37 23.79 20.52
C GLY A 807 -21.72 23.16 20.93
N GLY A 808 -21.77 22.46 22.07
CA GLY A 808 -22.98 21.80 22.55
C GLY A 808 -23.31 20.55 21.74
N ASN A 809 -24.59 20.38 21.40
CA ASN A 809 -25.08 19.23 20.64
C ASN A 809 -25.80 19.61 19.34
N LEU A 810 -25.83 18.66 18.40
CA LEU A 810 -26.36 18.85 17.06
C LEU A 810 -27.87 19.13 17.07
N HIS A 811 -28.61 18.63 18.07
CA HIS A 811 -30.00 19.04 18.30
C HIS A 811 -30.10 20.57 18.46
N SER A 812 -29.31 21.15 19.36
CA SER A 812 -29.33 22.60 19.63
C SER A 812 -28.84 23.40 18.43
N LEU A 813 -27.79 22.94 17.75
CA LEU A 813 -27.29 23.58 16.53
C LEU A 813 -28.32 23.55 15.39
N ARG A 814 -29.09 22.46 15.25
CA ARG A 814 -30.20 22.34 14.30
C ARG A 814 -31.35 23.27 14.65
N GLN A 815 -31.70 23.41 15.93
CA GLN A 815 -32.75 24.36 16.38
C GLN A 815 -32.35 25.83 16.16
N LYS A 816 -31.05 26.15 16.07
CA LYS A 816 -30.54 27.48 15.66
C LYS A 816 -30.66 27.74 14.14
N GLN A 817 -30.91 26.73 13.30
CA GLN A 817 -30.99 26.91 11.84
C GLN A 817 -32.32 27.56 11.40
N PRO A 818 -32.33 28.27 10.25
CA PRO A 818 -33.57 28.64 9.57
C PRO A 818 -34.49 27.41 9.41
N ASN A 819 -35.78 27.57 9.71
CA ASN A 819 -36.78 26.50 9.67
C ASN A 819 -36.48 25.26 10.56
N LYS A 820 -35.51 25.33 11.49
CA LYS A 820 -35.15 24.24 12.42
C LYS A 820 -34.68 22.94 11.75
N HIS A 821 -34.12 23.01 10.55
CA HIS A 821 -33.49 21.90 9.84
C HIS A 821 -32.21 22.35 9.14
N PHE A 822 -31.34 21.41 8.79
CA PHE A 822 -30.12 21.70 8.04
C PHE A 822 -30.39 21.79 6.52
N THR A 823 -29.41 22.33 5.78
CA THR A 823 -29.32 22.13 4.33
C THR A 823 -28.90 20.68 4.03
N GLU A 824 -29.17 20.20 2.81
CA GLU A 824 -28.78 18.84 2.42
C GLU A 824 -27.26 18.62 2.45
N GLU A 825 -26.49 19.67 2.16
CA GLU A 825 -25.02 19.68 2.26
C GLU A 825 -24.53 19.57 3.72
N ALA A 826 -25.10 20.36 4.64
CA ALA A 826 -24.74 20.27 6.05
C ALA A 826 -25.17 18.93 6.68
N ALA A 827 -26.34 18.41 6.30
CA ALA A 827 -26.78 17.07 6.69
C ALA A 827 -25.83 15.97 6.16
N ARG A 828 -25.41 16.05 4.90
CA ARG A 828 -24.41 15.15 4.28
C ARG A 828 -23.07 15.20 5.02
N PHE A 829 -22.60 16.38 5.40
CA PHE A 829 -21.38 16.54 6.20
C PHE A 829 -21.49 15.79 7.54
N PHE A 830 -22.44 16.18 8.41
CA PHE A 830 -22.56 15.60 9.75
C PHE A 830 -22.88 14.09 9.73
N THR A 831 -23.68 13.63 8.75
CA THR A 831 -23.94 12.18 8.60
C THR A 831 -22.74 11.40 8.09
N SER A 832 -21.81 12.00 7.33
CA SER A 832 -20.56 11.32 6.93
C SER A 832 -19.63 11.07 8.12
N GLU A 833 -19.54 12.00 9.07
CA GLU A 833 -18.76 11.84 10.31
C GLU A 833 -19.38 10.78 11.23
N VAL A 834 -20.71 10.83 11.42
CA VAL A 834 -21.46 9.83 12.20
C VAL A 834 -21.37 8.44 11.57
N LEU A 835 -21.37 8.31 10.24
CA LEU A 835 -21.24 7.01 9.57
C LEU A 835 -19.86 6.38 9.81
N LEU A 836 -18.78 7.18 9.78
CA LEU A 836 -17.44 6.70 10.14
C LEU A 836 -17.35 6.33 11.63
N ALA A 837 -18.01 7.07 12.51
CA ALA A 837 -18.09 6.74 13.93
C ALA A 837 -18.81 5.40 14.19
N LEU A 838 -19.95 5.15 13.53
CA LEU A 838 -20.68 3.88 13.63
C LEU A 838 -19.90 2.70 13.03
N GLU A 839 -19.27 2.89 11.88
CA GLU A 839 -18.42 1.87 11.24
C GLU A 839 -17.29 1.41 12.18
N TYR A 840 -16.57 2.34 12.80
CA TYR A 840 -15.51 2.04 13.77
C TYR A 840 -16.06 1.27 14.98
N LEU A 841 -17.20 1.71 15.55
CA LEU A 841 -17.84 1.02 16.67
C LEU A 841 -18.23 -0.42 16.29
N HIS A 842 -18.81 -0.62 15.09
CA HIS A 842 -19.20 -1.94 14.61
C HIS A 842 -17.99 -2.85 14.40
N MET A 843 -16.86 -2.34 13.89
CA MET A 843 -15.60 -3.08 13.77
C MET A 843 -15.04 -3.55 15.13
N LEU A 844 -15.29 -2.82 16.22
CA LEU A 844 -14.96 -3.23 17.60
C LEU A 844 -16.02 -4.15 18.24
N GLY A 845 -17.09 -4.49 17.51
CA GLY A 845 -18.21 -5.30 18.01
C GLY A 845 -19.19 -4.53 18.88
N ILE A 846 -19.23 -3.20 18.78
CA ILE A 846 -20.08 -2.33 19.59
C ILE A 846 -21.27 -1.87 18.74
N VAL A 847 -22.48 -2.28 19.13
CA VAL A 847 -23.73 -1.73 18.59
C VAL A 847 -24.15 -0.56 19.47
N TYR A 848 -24.41 0.61 18.89
CA TYR A 848 -24.49 1.87 19.62
C TYR A 848 -25.88 2.16 20.21
N ARG A 849 -26.94 1.92 19.43
CA ARG A 849 -28.39 1.84 19.78
C ARG A 849 -29.13 3.10 20.23
N ASP A 850 -28.48 4.26 20.37
CA ASP A 850 -29.17 5.52 20.72
C ASP A 850 -28.66 6.74 19.93
N LEU A 851 -28.51 6.58 18.60
CA LEU A 851 -28.21 7.71 17.72
C LEU A 851 -29.39 8.66 17.64
N LYS A 852 -29.17 9.88 18.14
CA LYS A 852 -30.05 11.04 18.05
C LYS A 852 -29.24 12.35 18.11
N PRO A 853 -29.73 13.48 17.60
CA PRO A 853 -28.98 14.75 17.55
C PRO A 853 -28.56 15.30 18.91
N GLU A 854 -29.16 14.86 20.01
CA GLU A 854 -28.77 15.25 21.37
C GLU A 854 -27.46 14.60 21.83
N ASN A 855 -27.16 13.39 21.34
CA ASN A 855 -25.96 12.61 21.70
C ASN A 855 -24.75 12.92 20.80
N VAL A 856 -24.99 13.58 19.66
CA VAL A 856 -23.95 14.07 18.75
C VAL A 856 -23.51 15.45 19.21
N LEU A 857 -22.31 15.55 19.79
CA LEU A 857 -21.71 16.79 20.26
C LEU A 857 -20.92 17.48 19.15
N VAL A 858 -20.68 18.78 19.28
CA VAL A 858 -19.90 19.60 18.33
C VAL A 858 -18.71 20.24 19.04
N ARG A 859 -17.49 20.04 18.55
CA ARG A 859 -16.26 20.63 19.11
C ARG A 859 -16.04 22.07 18.63
N ASP A 860 -15.07 22.76 19.22
CA ASP A 860 -14.70 24.14 18.88
C ASP A 860 -14.28 24.32 17.41
N GLU A 861 -13.73 23.30 16.76
CA GLU A 861 -13.43 23.37 15.32
C GLU A 861 -14.63 23.04 14.40
N GLY A 862 -15.78 22.64 14.94
CA GLY A 862 -17.02 22.36 14.20
C GLY A 862 -17.25 20.89 13.78
N HIS A 863 -16.26 20.01 13.95
CA HIS A 863 -16.42 18.55 13.77
C HIS A 863 -17.17 17.89 14.94
N ILE A 864 -17.82 16.74 14.71
CA ILE A 864 -18.64 16.07 15.74
C ILE A 864 -17.89 15.08 16.64
N MET A 865 -18.51 14.78 17.79
CA MET A 865 -18.26 13.58 18.60
C MET A 865 -19.57 12.85 18.92
N LEU A 866 -19.64 11.55 18.60
CA LEU A 866 -20.77 10.70 19.01
C LEU A 866 -20.55 10.21 20.45
N SER A 867 -21.46 10.55 21.36
CA SER A 867 -21.29 10.38 22.81
C SER A 867 -22.44 9.62 23.49
N ASP A 868 -22.32 9.35 24.80
CA ASP A 868 -23.27 8.60 25.64
C ASP A 868 -23.45 7.13 25.21
N PHE A 869 -22.68 6.23 25.84
CA PHE A 869 -22.63 4.79 25.48
C PHE A 869 -23.37 3.89 26.48
N ASP A 870 -24.22 4.46 27.34
CA ASP A 870 -24.93 3.70 28.40
C ASP A 870 -25.91 2.66 27.83
N LEU A 871 -26.48 2.93 26.65
CA LEU A 871 -27.36 2.02 25.92
C LEU A 871 -26.64 1.15 24.88
N SER A 872 -25.33 1.27 24.70
CA SER A 872 -24.59 0.45 23.73
C SER A 872 -24.51 -1.03 24.16
N LEU A 873 -24.10 -1.90 23.23
CA LEU A 873 -23.97 -3.35 23.43
C LEU A 873 -22.66 -3.85 22.83
N ARG A 874 -21.86 -4.54 23.63
CA ARG A 874 -20.65 -5.23 23.17
C ARG A 874 -20.97 -6.68 22.79
N CYS A 875 -20.55 -7.08 21.60
CA CYS A 875 -20.78 -8.40 21.00
C CYS A 875 -19.45 -9.04 20.56
N SER A 876 -19.46 -10.34 20.27
CA SER A 876 -18.34 -11.01 19.61
C SER A 876 -18.32 -10.69 18.11
N VAL A 877 -17.19 -10.18 17.62
CA VAL A 877 -16.92 -10.04 16.18
C VAL A 877 -16.33 -11.33 15.61
N ASN A 878 -16.78 -11.70 14.41
CA ASN A 878 -16.13 -12.68 13.56
C ASN A 878 -15.95 -12.03 12.17
N PRO A 879 -14.73 -11.57 11.82
CA PRO A 879 -14.51 -10.90 10.54
C PRO A 879 -14.80 -11.86 9.39
N THR A 880 -15.82 -11.54 8.60
CA THR A 880 -16.37 -12.37 7.54
C THR A 880 -16.06 -11.74 6.18
N LEU A 881 -15.41 -12.48 5.28
CA LEU A 881 -15.20 -12.03 3.90
C LEU A 881 -16.53 -12.12 3.12
N VAL A 882 -17.18 -10.99 2.88
CA VAL A 882 -18.41 -10.95 2.08
C VAL A 882 -18.06 -10.77 0.61
N LYS A 883 -18.48 -11.72 -0.22
CA LYS A 883 -18.41 -11.60 -1.68
C LYS A 883 -19.65 -10.84 -2.17
N SER A 884 -19.41 -9.81 -2.99
CA SER A 884 -20.45 -8.90 -3.50
C SER A 884 -21.49 -9.63 -4.37
N SER A 885 -22.70 -9.82 -3.83
CA SER A 885 -23.82 -10.48 -4.51
C SER A 885 -24.78 -9.47 -5.16
N SER A 886 -24.68 -9.32 -6.49
CA SER A 886 -25.57 -8.45 -7.27
C SER A 886 -26.93 -9.10 -7.53
N THR A 887 -27.97 -8.66 -6.83
CA THR A 887 -29.36 -9.14 -7.04
C THR A 887 -30.38 -7.99 -6.99
N HIS A 888 -30.57 -7.28 -8.11
CA HIS A 888 -31.86 -6.64 -8.37
C HIS A 888 -32.75 -7.67 -9.07
N GLN A 889 -33.84 -8.08 -8.42
CA GLN A 889 -34.97 -8.71 -9.10
C GLN A 889 -36.09 -7.68 -9.21
N ALA A 890 -36.41 -7.26 -10.44
CA ALA A 890 -37.61 -6.49 -10.73
C ALA A 890 -38.80 -7.45 -10.87
N SER A 891 -39.96 -7.03 -10.37
CA SER A 891 -41.20 -7.80 -10.42
C SER A 891 -41.91 -7.66 -11.78
N ASN A 892 -42.33 -8.77 -12.36
CA ASN A 892 -43.59 -8.88 -13.10
C ASN A 892 -44.02 -10.36 -13.10
N GLY A 893 -45.33 -10.63 -13.07
CA GLY A 893 -45.88 -11.98 -12.86
C GLY A 893 -46.82 -12.45 -13.97
N GLY A 894 -47.18 -13.73 -13.94
CA GLY A 894 -48.26 -14.28 -14.78
C GLY A 894 -48.28 -15.83 -14.89
N GLY A 895 -49.29 -16.46 -14.28
CA GLY A 895 -49.91 -17.70 -14.82
C GLY A 895 -49.61 -19.06 -14.17
N ASN A 896 -50.64 -19.59 -13.49
CA ASN A 896 -51.08 -21.01 -13.40
C ASN A 896 -50.26 -22.12 -12.69
N GLY A 897 -50.99 -22.92 -11.88
CA GLY A 897 -50.59 -24.23 -11.30
C GLY A 897 -49.73 -24.12 -10.03
N GLY A 898 -49.98 -24.81 -8.90
CA GLY A 898 -50.79 -26.01 -8.65
C GLY A 898 -49.91 -27.28 -8.65
N ILE A 899 -50.01 -28.24 -7.72
CA ILE A 899 -50.91 -28.39 -6.54
C ILE A 899 -50.35 -29.51 -5.61
N LEU A 900 -50.72 -29.52 -4.32
CA LEU A 900 -50.60 -30.64 -3.33
C LEU A 900 -49.20 -31.12 -2.84
N ASP A 901 -49.04 -31.14 -1.50
CA ASP A 901 -48.82 -32.29 -0.58
C ASP A 901 -47.67 -33.32 -0.76
N ASN A 902 -47.21 -34.05 0.27
CA ASN A 902 -47.11 -33.85 1.73
C ASN A 902 -46.22 -34.97 2.35
N GLU A 903 -45.75 -34.76 3.59
CA GLU A 903 -45.50 -35.78 4.64
C GLU A 903 -44.32 -36.80 4.64
N GLN A 904 -43.92 -37.09 5.90
CA GLN A 904 -43.40 -38.33 6.48
C GLN A 904 -41.88 -38.68 6.55
N VAL A 905 -41.56 -39.29 7.70
CA VAL A 905 -40.28 -39.53 8.40
C VAL A 905 -40.52 -40.84 9.19
N PRO A 906 -39.64 -41.87 9.19
CA PRO A 906 -38.65 -42.01 10.29
C PRO A 906 -37.39 -42.89 10.04
N GLY A 907 -36.42 -42.88 10.98
CA GLY A 907 -35.40 -43.96 11.09
C GLY A 907 -34.08 -43.60 11.80
N HIS A 908 -33.85 -44.10 13.02
CA HIS A 908 -32.65 -43.92 13.86
C HIS A 908 -31.31 -44.48 13.30
N GLY A 909 -30.15 -43.98 13.78
CA GLY A 909 -28.89 -44.79 13.74
C GLY A 909 -27.51 -44.14 14.05
N CYS A 910 -27.13 -44.05 15.34
CA CYS A 910 -25.77 -44.18 15.92
C CYS A 910 -24.49 -43.45 15.34
N MET A 911 -23.94 -42.50 16.13
CA MET A 911 -22.52 -42.18 16.47
C MET A 911 -21.35 -42.16 15.43
N GLN A 912 -20.79 -40.94 15.23
CA GLN A 912 -19.34 -40.59 15.10
C GLN A 912 -18.52 -41.07 13.87
N PRO A 913 -17.35 -40.44 13.49
CA PRO A 913 -16.77 -39.16 13.89
C PRO A 913 -16.43 -38.20 12.69
N SER A 914 -15.63 -37.17 12.98
CA SER A 914 -15.14 -36.02 12.21
C SER A 914 -14.52 -36.17 10.79
N THR A 915 -14.54 -35.04 10.05
CA THR A 915 -13.72 -34.61 8.87
C THR A 915 -14.11 -35.07 7.45
N PHE A 916 -14.52 -34.14 6.56
CA PHE A 916 -13.70 -33.51 5.48
C PHE A 916 -14.53 -32.51 4.61
N PHE A 917 -13.87 -31.65 3.82
CA PHE A 917 -14.45 -30.59 2.96
C PHE A 917 -14.68 -31.05 1.48
N PRO A 918 -15.32 -30.29 0.54
CA PRO A 918 -16.29 -30.85 -0.42
C PRO A 918 -16.04 -30.54 -1.93
N ARG A 919 -16.98 -30.96 -2.81
CA ARG A 919 -17.13 -30.52 -4.23
C ARG A 919 -18.19 -29.39 -4.29
N ILE A 920 -18.06 -28.24 -4.97
CA ILE A 920 -17.76 -27.86 -6.39
C ILE A 920 -19.00 -27.93 -7.32
N LEU A 921 -19.11 -26.96 -8.25
CA LEU A 921 -20.10 -26.71 -9.34
C LEU A 921 -21.32 -25.84 -8.93
N HIS A 922 -21.96 -24.93 -9.69
CA HIS A 922 -21.80 -24.07 -10.90
C HIS A 922 -23.25 -23.57 -11.25
N GLY A 923 -23.60 -22.50 -11.99
CA GLY A 923 -22.89 -21.37 -12.64
C GLY A 923 -23.81 -20.60 -13.66
N LYS A 924 -23.32 -19.48 -14.26
CA LYS A 924 -23.94 -18.63 -15.37
C LYS A 924 -25.10 -17.67 -14.97
N LYS A 925 -25.46 -16.56 -15.65
CA LYS A 925 -24.84 -15.40 -16.42
C LYS A 925 -25.99 -14.34 -16.60
N ASN A 926 -25.92 -13.10 -17.12
CA ASN A 926 -24.92 -12.23 -17.80
C ASN A 926 -24.80 -10.87 -17.00
N ARG A 927 -24.56 -9.57 -17.38
CA ARG A 927 -24.53 -8.63 -18.56
C ARG A 927 -25.90 -8.16 -19.13
N LYS A 928 -26.16 -6.92 -19.60
CA LYS A 928 -25.49 -5.55 -19.67
C LYS A 928 -26.52 -4.52 -20.26
N SER A 929 -26.34 -3.19 -20.52
CA SER A 929 -25.39 -2.05 -20.26
C SER A 929 -26.11 -0.72 -20.63
N LYS A 930 -25.59 0.53 -20.70
CA LYS A 930 -24.29 1.21 -20.39
C LYS A 930 -24.56 2.67 -19.87
N SER A 931 -23.87 3.81 -20.08
CA SER A 931 -22.78 4.30 -20.98
C SER A 931 -21.71 5.21 -20.27
N ASP A 932 -20.83 5.87 -21.02
CA ASP A 932 -19.68 6.69 -20.53
C ASP A 932 -20.12 8.09 -20.02
N PHE A 933 -19.63 8.64 -18.89
CA PHE A 933 -18.28 9.23 -18.78
C PHE A 933 -17.83 9.46 -17.30
N GLY A 934 -17.63 8.38 -16.51
CA GLY A 934 -17.12 8.48 -15.14
C GLY A 934 -16.44 7.19 -14.69
N LEU A 935 -15.26 7.28 -14.04
CA LEU A 935 -14.40 6.11 -13.78
C LEU A 935 -13.98 5.95 -12.31
N PHE A 936 -14.98 5.92 -11.44
CA PHE A 936 -14.94 5.21 -10.15
C PHE A 936 -16.23 4.35 -9.98
N VAL A 937 -16.53 3.51 -10.98
CA VAL A 937 -17.76 2.69 -11.01
C VAL A 937 -17.45 1.25 -11.42
N GLY A 938 -17.91 0.27 -10.63
CA GLY A 938 -18.13 -1.11 -11.10
C GLY A 938 -16.98 -2.12 -10.98
N GLY A 939 -16.41 -2.34 -9.80
CA GLY A 939 -15.44 -3.43 -9.58
C GLY A 939 -15.02 -3.63 -8.13
N SER A 940 -15.91 -4.11 -7.27
CA SER A 940 -15.62 -4.26 -5.83
C SER A 940 -14.61 -5.36 -5.50
N MET A 941 -13.70 -5.04 -4.58
CA MET A 941 -12.85 -6.00 -3.88
C MET A 941 -13.69 -6.88 -2.93
N PRO A 942 -13.18 -8.03 -2.45
CA PRO A 942 -13.74 -8.67 -1.26
C PRO A 942 -13.63 -7.71 -0.06
N GLU A 943 -14.77 -7.32 0.51
CA GLU A 943 -14.84 -6.37 1.63
C GLU A 943 -14.82 -7.15 2.96
N LEU A 944 -14.01 -6.69 3.93
CA LEU A 944 -13.88 -7.30 5.25
C LEU A 944 -15.05 -6.85 6.14
N MET A 945 -16.10 -7.67 6.26
CA MET A 945 -17.23 -7.37 7.14
C MET A 945 -16.91 -7.78 8.58
N ALA A 946 -16.60 -6.81 9.44
CA ALA A 946 -16.35 -7.01 10.86
C ALA A 946 -17.58 -6.66 11.74
N GLU A 947 -18.80 -6.75 11.21
CA GLU A 947 -20.01 -6.47 12.00
C GLU A 947 -20.30 -7.56 13.06
N PRO A 948 -20.91 -7.19 14.21
CA PRO A 948 -21.28 -8.11 15.28
C PRO A 948 -22.53 -8.95 14.92
N THR A 949 -22.36 -9.99 14.11
CA THR A 949 -23.46 -10.80 13.56
C THR A 949 -23.96 -11.94 14.44
N ASN A 950 -23.22 -12.36 15.46
CA ASN A 950 -23.47 -13.61 16.20
C ASN A 950 -24.27 -13.46 17.51
N VAL A 951 -24.72 -12.26 17.89
CA VAL A 951 -25.48 -12.03 19.13
C VAL A 951 -26.73 -11.22 18.83
N ARG A 952 -27.91 -11.75 19.20
CA ARG A 952 -29.17 -11.01 19.21
C ARG A 952 -29.55 -10.64 20.64
N SER A 953 -29.72 -9.36 20.93
CA SER A 953 -30.26 -8.89 22.21
C SER A 953 -31.79 -8.84 22.18
N MET A 954 -32.41 -9.08 23.33
CA MET A 954 -33.86 -8.92 23.55
C MET A 954 -34.19 -7.62 24.33
N SER A 955 -33.21 -6.76 24.59
CA SER A 955 -33.38 -5.57 25.45
C SER A 955 -34.16 -4.44 24.76
N PHE A 956 -35.34 -4.10 25.26
CA PHE A 956 -36.08 -2.90 24.82
C PHE A 956 -35.38 -1.64 25.33
N VAL A 957 -34.52 -1.04 24.51
CA VAL A 957 -33.74 0.18 24.81
C VAL A 957 -33.60 1.08 23.60
N GLY A 958 -33.48 2.39 23.83
CA GLY A 958 -33.34 3.44 22.82
C GLY A 958 -34.47 4.47 22.89
N THR A 959 -34.25 5.63 22.26
CA THR A 959 -35.21 6.74 22.25
C THR A 959 -36.46 6.40 21.40
N HIS A 960 -37.67 6.63 21.94
CA HIS A 960 -38.93 6.08 21.39
C HIS A 960 -39.25 6.41 19.92
N GLU A 961 -38.80 7.56 19.42
CA GLU A 961 -39.00 7.98 18.02
C GLU A 961 -37.96 7.40 17.07
N TYR A 962 -36.88 6.84 17.62
CA TYR A 962 -35.73 6.26 16.94
C TYR A 962 -35.69 4.74 16.99
N LEU A 963 -36.48 4.10 17.87
CA LEU A 963 -36.54 2.64 18.02
C LEU A 963 -36.85 1.93 16.68
N ALA A 964 -36.07 0.88 16.38
CA ALA A 964 -36.29 0.05 15.21
C ALA A 964 -37.46 -0.94 15.42
N PRO A 965 -38.26 -1.26 14.38
CA PRO A 965 -39.44 -2.12 14.51
C PRO A 965 -39.16 -3.47 15.16
N GLU A 966 -38.00 -4.08 14.89
CA GLU A 966 -37.56 -5.35 15.48
C GLU A 966 -37.36 -5.30 17.01
N ILE A 967 -36.98 -4.13 17.57
CA ILE A 967 -36.92 -3.90 19.02
C ILE A 967 -38.34 -3.82 19.59
N ILE A 968 -39.24 -3.17 18.86
CA ILE A 968 -40.64 -2.95 19.30
C ILE A 968 -41.46 -4.25 19.26
N ARG A 969 -41.21 -5.11 18.27
CA ARG A 969 -41.82 -6.44 18.16
C ARG A 969 -41.17 -7.49 19.07
N GLY A 970 -39.94 -7.24 19.54
CA GLY A 970 -39.18 -8.17 20.39
C GLY A 970 -38.57 -9.35 19.62
N GLU A 971 -38.18 -9.15 18.36
CA GLU A 971 -37.72 -10.22 17.44
C GLU A 971 -36.21 -10.56 17.60
N GLY A 972 -35.53 -9.84 18.48
CA GLY A 972 -34.09 -9.96 18.73
C GLY A 972 -33.23 -9.17 17.73
N HIS A 973 -32.35 -8.30 18.23
CA HIS A 973 -31.64 -7.30 17.42
C HIS A 973 -30.12 -7.31 17.55
N GLY A 974 -29.43 -6.84 16.50
CA GLY A 974 -27.98 -6.64 16.39
C GLY A 974 -27.66 -5.30 15.71
N SER A 975 -26.53 -5.21 14.99
CA SER A 975 -26.03 -4.00 14.31
C SER A 975 -27.06 -3.22 13.48
N ALA A 976 -27.97 -3.93 12.79
CA ALA A 976 -28.96 -3.34 11.88
C ALA A 976 -29.86 -2.25 12.47
N VAL A 977 -30.01 -2.15 13.80
CA VAL A 977 -30.78 -1.08 14.45
C VAL A 977 -30.07 0.28 14.37
N ASP A 978 -28.74 0.30 14.29
CA ASP A 978 -27.98 1.54 14.10
C ASP A 978 -28.21 2.10 12.68
N TRP A 979 -28.40 1.22 11.68
CA TRP A 979 -28.78 1.63 10.33
C TRP A 979 -30.22 2.14 10.24
N TRP A 980 -31.15 1.64 11.08
CA TRP A 980 -32.47 2.25 11.22
C TRP A 980 -32.40 3.64 11.90
N THR A 981 -31.69 3.75 13.03
CA THR A 981 -31.59 5.03 13.76
C THR A 981 -30.86 6.09 12.93
N PHE A 982 -29.87 5.72 12.11
CA PHE A 982 -29.24 6.59 11.12
C PHE A 982 -30.21 7.11 10.05
N GLY A 983 -31.21 6.30 9.64
CA GLY A 983 -32.30 6.73 8.77
C GLY A 983 -33.24 7.75 9.41
N ILE A 984 -33.61 7.54 10.68
CA ILE A 984 -34.42 8.51 11.45
C ILE A 984 -33.63 9.80 11.67
N PHE A 985 -32.34 9.69 11.99
CA PHE A 985 -31.42 10.81 12.20
C PHE A 985 -31.29 11.69 10.95
N LEU A 986 -30.99 11.09 9.78
CA LEU A 986 -30.89 11.82 8.52
C LEU A 986 -32.22 12.51 8.15
N TYR A 987 -33.36 11.83 8.33
CA TYR A 987 -34.68 12.44 8.14
C TYR A 987 -34.89 13.63 9.09
N GLU A 988 -34.55 13.50 10.37
CA GLU A 988 -34.73 14.58 11.36
C GLU A 988 -33.78 15.77 11.14
N LEU A 989 -32.56 15.55 10.64
CA LEU A 989 -31.66 16.63 10.23
C LEU A 989 -32.23 17.43 9.05
N LEU A 990 -32.90 16.77 8.10
CA LEU A 990 -33.44 17.38 6.88
C LEU A 990 -34.85 17.98 7.02
N HIS A 991 -35.70 17.39 7.86
CA HIS A 991 -37.13 17.76 7.98
C HIS A 991 -37.53 18.35 9.35
N GLY A 992 -36.58 18.57 10.27
CA GLY A 992 -36.83 19.20 11.57
C GLY A 992 -37.64 18.33 12.57
N THR A 993 -38.11 17.15 12.15
CA THR A 993 -39.03 16.27 12.89
C THR A 993 -38.75 14.80 12.55
N THR A 994 -39.23 13.86 13.36
CA THR A 994 -39.11 12.41 13.11
C THR A 994 -40.29 11.88 12.29
N PRO A 995 -40.12 10.84 11.44
CA PRO A 995 -41.13 10.45 10.44
C PRO A 995 -42.35 9.70 11.01
N PHE A 996 -42.26 9.18 12.24
CA PHE A 996 -43.29 8.32 12.84
C PHE A 996 -43.92 8.90 14.12
N LYS A 997 -43.62 10.15 14.48
CA LYS A 997 -44.08 10.80 15.72
C LYS A 997 -45.60 10.73 15.87
N GLY A 998 -46.08 10.12 16.96
CA GLY A 998 -47.50 10.01 17.29
C GLY A 998 -47.91 10.88 18.47
N GLN A 999 -49.21 10.85 18.83
CA GLN A 999 -49.72 11.45 20.06
C GLN A 999 -49.27 10.63 21.29
N GLY A 1000 -48.02 10.82 21.69
CA GLY A 1000 -47.36 10.10 22.78
C GLY A 1000 -46.80 8.72 22.38
N ASN A 1001 -46.01 8.15 23.28
CA ASN A 1001 -45.14 7.00 23.01
C ASN A 1001 -45.86 5.81 22.38
N ARG A 1002 -47.03 5.40 22.90
CA ARG A 1002 -47.78 4.25 22.35
C ARG A 1002 -48.20 4.47 20.89
N ALA A 1003 -48.60 5.69 20.53
CA ALA A 1003 -48.94 6.03 19.14
C ALA A 1003 -47.69 6.06 18.25
N THR A 1004 -46.56 6.59 18.73
CA THR A 1004 -45.28 6.57 18.02
C THR A 1004 -44.81 5.13 17.73
N LEU A 1005 -44.83 4.23 18.72
CA LEU A 1005 -44.43 2.83 18.54
C LEU A 1005 -45.37 2.11 17.54
N PHE A 1006 -46.68 2.38 17.62
CA PHE A 1006 -47.65 1.85 16.65
C PHE A 1006 -47.42 2.40 15.24
N ASN A 1007 -47.03 3.66 15.09
CA ASN A 1007 -46.68 4.26 13.80
C ASN A 1007 -45.42 3.60 13.20
N VAL A 1008 -44.34 3.46 13.99
CA VAL A 1008 -43.10 2.81 13.55
C VAL A 1008 -43.37 1.39 13.03
N VAL A 1009 -44.17 0.59 13.75
CA VAL A 1009 -44.49 -0.78 13.33
C VAL A 1009 -45.51 -0.79 12.17
N GLY A 1010 -46.57 0.03 12.23
CA GLY A 1010 -47.72 -0.01 11.30
C GLY A 1010 -47.66 0.93 10.09
N GLN A 1011 -47.46 2.24 10.30
CA GLN A 1011 -47.61 3.27 9.24
C GLN A 1011 -46.47 3.27 8.21
N PRO A 1012 -46.74 3.52 6.91
CA PRO A 1012 -45.68 3.69 5.91
C PRO A 1012 -44.91 5.00 6.13
N LEU A 1013 -43.65 5.04 5.69
CA LEU A 1013 -42.87 6.28 5.64
C LEU A 1013 -43.58 7.31 4.73
N ARG A 1014 -43.62 8.56 5.17
CA ARG A 1014 -44.10 9.71 4.39
C ARG A 1014 -43.06 10.82 4.47
N PHE A 1015 -42.98 11.63 3.43
CA PHE A 1015 -42.15 12.85 3.38
C PHE A 1015 -43.09 14.07 3.27
N PRO A 1016 -42.80 15.18 3.95
CA PRO A 1016 -43.58 16.40 3.81
C PRO A 1016 -43.29 17.09 2.46
N GLU A 1017 -44.17 17.99 2.05
CA GLU A 1017 -44.00 18.81 0.83
C GLU A 1017 -42.93 19.90 1.01
N THR A 1018 -42.68 20.32 2.26
CA THR A 1018 -41.65 21.29 2.66
C THR A 1018 -40.90 20.82 3.91
N PRO A 1019 -39.57 21.04 4.01
CA PRO A 1019 -38.68 21.49 2.94
C PRO A 1019 -38.56 20.45 1.81
N GLN A 1020 -38.36 20.92 0.58
CA GLN A 1020 -38.05 20.03 -0.54
C GLN A 1020 -36.59 19.56 -0.43
N VAL A 1021 -36.43 18.24 -0.37
CA VAL A 1021 -35.15 17.52 -0.31
C VAL A 1021 -34.97 16.71 -1.59
N SER A 1022 -33.73 16.41 -1.97
CA SER A 1022 -33.46 15.68 -3.22
C SER A 1022 -34.12 14.29 -3.23
N PHE A 1023 -34.45 13.80 -4.43
CA PHE A 1023 -34.89 12.40 -4.59
C PHE A 1023 -33.87 11.42 -4.00
N VAL A 1024 -32.57 11.72 -4.16
CA VAL A 1024 -31.46 10.90 -3.67
C VAL A 1024 -31.41 10.83 -2.13
N ALA A 1025 -31.70 11.92 -1.43
CA ALA A 1025 -31.82 11.91 0.03
C ALA A 1025 -33.03 11.06 0.49
N ARG A 1026 -34.16 11.17 -0.22
CA ARG A 1026 -35.39 10.40 0.07
C ARG A 1026 -35.21 8.90 -0.21
N ASP A 1027 -34.45 8.54 -1.23
CA ASP A 1027 -34.13 7.16 -1.59
C ASP A 1027 -33.29 6.50 -0.48
N LEU A 1028 -32.22 7.17 -0.01
CA LEU A 1028 -31.40 6.69 1.10
C LEU A 1028 -32.22 6.46 2.37
N ILE A 1029 -33.04 7.45 2.77
CA ILE A 1029 -33.91 7.33 3.95
C ILE A 1029 -34.90 6.17 3.78
N SER A 1030 -35.47 6.00 2.57
CA SER A 1030 -36.40 4.91 2.28
C SER A 1030 -35.75 3.53 2.39
N GLY A 1031 -34.48 3.40 1.97
CA GLY A 1031 -33.68 2.18 2.13
C GLY A 1031 -33.25 1.88 3.57
N LEU A 1032 -33.01 2.91 4.38
CA LEU A 1032 -32.68 2.79 5.82
C LEU A 1032 -33.92 2.48 6.68
N LEU A 1033 -35.07 3.05 6.33
CA LEU A 1033 -36.33 2.89 7.08
C LEU A 1033 -37.19 1.72 6.58
N VAL A 1034 -36.55 0.68 6.05
CA VAL A 1034 -37.18 -0.62 5.78
C VAL A 1034 -37.44 -1.34 7.11
N LYS A 1035 -38.71 -1.70 7.36
CA LYS A 1035 -39.19 -2.32 8.62
C LYS A 1035 -38.83 -3.79 8.81
N GLU A 1036 -38.14 -4.35 7.84
CA GLU A 1036 -37.66 -5.72 7.77
C GLU A 1036 -36.13 -5.65 7.70
N PRO A 1037 -35.40 -6.00 8.77
CA PRO A 1037 -33.95 -5.81 8.83
C PRO A 1037 -33.20 -6.51 7.69
N SER A 1038 -33.67 -7.68 7.26
CA SER A 1038 -33.05 -8.45 6.16
C SER A 1038 -33.14 -7.78 4.78
N LYS A 1039 -33.95 -6.71 4.65
CA LYS A 1039 -34.20 -5.95 3.41
C LYS A 1039 -33.74 -4.48 3.51
N ARG A 1040 -33.17 -4.08 4.63
CA ARG A 1040 -32.63 -2.73 4.87
C ARG A 1040 -31.32 -2.54 4.12
N ILE A 1041 -31.04 -1.33 3.62
CA ILE A 1041 -29.68 -0.99 3.16
C ILE A 1041 -28.69 -1.18 4.33
N ALA A 1042 -27.43 -1.50 4.03
CA ALA A 1042 -26.41 -1.95 4.98
C ALA A 1042 -26.59 -3.36 5.56
N CYS A 1043 -27.68 -4.07 5.27
CA CYS A 1043 -27.85 -5.46 5.75
C CYS A 1043 -26.77 -6.43 5.23
N LYS A 1044 -26.22 -6.22 4.03
CA LYS A 1044 -25.26 -7.17 3.42
C LYS A 1044 -23.80 -6.77 3.59
N ARG A 1045 -23.49 -5.46 3.64
CA ARG A 1045 -22.11 -4.93 3.66
C ARG A 1045 -21.93 -3.73 4.59
N GLY A 1046 -22.85 -3.52 5.54
CA GLY A 1046 -22.75 -2.49 6.56
C GLY A 1046 -22.63 -1.08 5.99
N ALA A 1047 -21.85 -0.24 6.68
CA ALA A 1047 -21.57 1.15 6.31
C ALA A 1047 -21.17 1.33 4.83
N THR A 1048 -20.51 0.35 4.20
CA THR A 1048 -20.07 0.42 2.80
C THR A 1048 -21.23 0.58 1.81
N GLU A 1049 -22.41 0.01 2.08
CA GLU A 1049 -23.60 0.22 1.25
C GLU A 1049 -24.17 1.63 1.37
N ILE A 1050 -24.04 2.25 2.55
CA ILE A 1050 -24.42 3.65 2.78
C ILE A 1050 -23.40 4.57 2.11
N LYS A 1051 -22.09 4.29 2.24
CA LYS A 1051 -21.00 5.05 1.60
C LYS A 1051 -21.04 5.02 0.07
N GLN A 1052 -21.56 3.95 -0.52
CA GLN A 1052 -21.75 3.79 -1.96
C GLN A 1052 -23.07 4.38 -2.47
N HIS A 1053 -23.92 4.94 -1.60
CA HIS A 1053 -25.17 5.60 -2.00
C HIS A 1053 -24.89 6.97 -2.64
N PRO A 1054 -25.56 7.35 -3.76
CA PRO A 1054 -25.34 8.65 -4.42
C PRO A 1054 -25.59 9.89 -3.53
N PHE A 1055 -26.22 9.73 -2.36
CA PHE A 1055 -26.37 10.82 -1.39
C PHE A 1055 -25.01 11.33 -0.87
N PHE A 1056 -23.98 10.47 -0.84
CA PHE A 1056 -22.62 10.81 -0.47
C PHE A 1056 -21.68 10.94 -1.67
N GLU A 1057 -22.22 11.14 -2.89
CA GLU A 1057 -21.38 11.42 -4.06
C GLU A 1057 -20.52 12.68 -3.81
N GLY A 1058 -19.24 12.61 -4.21
CA GLY A 1058 -18.24 13.65 -3.93
C GLY A 1058 -17.60 13.60 -2.52
N VAL A 1059 -18.12 12.81 -1.58
CA VAL A 1059 -17.51 12.70 -0.23
C VAL A 1059 -16.23 11.88 -0.27
N ASN A 1060 -15.10 12.52 0.02
CA ASN A 1060 -13.82 11.83 0.17
C ASN A 1060 -13.69 11.27 1.61
N TRP A 1061 -14.09 10.02 1.78
CA TRP A 1061 -14.08 9.30 3.07
C TRP A 1061 -12.75 9.32 3.82
N ALA A 1062 -11.61 9.42 3.13
CA ALA A 1062 -10.29 9.50 3.76
C ALA A 1062 -9.93 10.92 4.28
N LEU A 1063 -10.66 11.95 3.86
CA LEU A 1063 -10.40 13.36 4.18
C LEU A 1063 -11.55 14.05 4.93
N VAL A 1064 -12.55 13.32 5.45
CA VAL A 1064 -13.71 13.91 6.15
C VAL A 1064 -13.25 14.78 7.34
N ARG A 1065 -12.30 14.29 8.16
CA ARG A 1065 -11.66 15.06 9.26
C ARG A 1065 -10.71 16.19 8.79
N SER A 1066 -10.81 16.58 7.53
CA SER A 1066 -10.07 17.69 6.91
C SER A 1066 -10.93 18.49 5.92
N ALA A 1067 -12.22 18.15 5.80
CA ALA A 1067 -13.21 18.97 5.13
C ALA A 1067 -13.68 20.07 6.08
N MET A 1068 -13.94 21.27 5.55
CA MET A 1068 -14.38 22.42 6.34
C MET A 1068 -15.80 22.20 6.88
N PRO A 1069 -16.04 22.28 8.20
CA PRO A 1069 -17.38 22.12 8.76
C PRO A 1069 -18.37 23.20 8.30
N PRO A 1070 -19.66 22.87 8.11
CA PRO A 1070 -20.69 23.84 7.71
C PRO A 1070 -20.94 24.95 8.73
N HIS A 1071 -20.56 24.72 9.99
CA HIS A 1071 -20.63 25.68 11.08
C HIS A 1071 -19.50 25.41 12.07
N VAL A 1072 -18.77 26.46 12.44
CA VAL A 1072 -17.75 26.46 13.49
C VAL A 1072 -18.33 27.28 14.66
N PRO A 1073 -18.41 26.74 15.89
CA PRO A 1073 -18.89 27.48 17.05
C PRO A 1073 -18.04 28.72 17.38
N GLU A 1074 -18.61 29.66 18.15
CA GLU A 1074 -17.83 30.79 18.66
C GLU A 1074 -16.86 30.33 19.77
N PRO A 1075 -15.65 30.94 19.89
CA PRO A 1075 -14.70 30.57 20.93
C PRO A 1075 -15.20 30.94 22.34
N VAL A 1076 -15.46 29.91 23.17
CA VAL A 1076 -15.93 30.09 24.55
C VAL A 1076 -14.84 30.71 25.44
N ASP A 1077 -15.11 31.90 25.99
CA ASP A 1077 -14.25 32.52 27.00
C ASP A 1077 -14.43 31.87 28.38
N PHE A 1078 -13.61 30.85 28.65
CA PHE A 1078 -13.57 30.16 29.94
C PHE A 1078 -13.20 31.08 31.12
N SER A 1079 -12.53 32.21 30.91
CA SER A 1079 -12.12 33.11 32.00
C SER A 1079 -13.32 33.74 32.70
N GLN A 1080 -14.37 34.07 31.94
CA GLN A 1080 -15.62 34.59 32.47
C GLN A 1080 -16.38 33.53 33.29
N LEU A 1081 -16.31 32.25 32.91
CA LEU A 1081 -16.93 31.15 33.64
C LEU A 1081 -16.25 30.94 35.01
N VAL A 1082 -14.92 30.92 35.03
CA VAL A 1082 -14.14 30.81 36.28
C VAL A 1082 -14.39 32.03 37.18
N ALA A 1083 -14.33 33.25 36.64
CA ALA A 1083 -14.58 34.47 37.41
C ALA A 1083 -16.01 34.57 37.98
N LYS A 1084 -17.00 33.95 37.32
CA LYS A 1084 -18.40 33.89 37.78
C LYS A 1084 -18.59 32.91 38.93
N GLU A 1085 -17.86 31.79 38.94
CA GLU A 1085 -17.79 30.87 40.08
C GLU A 1085 -16.98 31.44 41.25
N GLU A 1086 -15.85 32.11 41.00
CA GLU A 1086 -15.06 32.72 42.08
C GLU A 1086 -15.83 33.84 42.81
N LYS A 1087 -16.65 34.63 42.09
CA LYS A 1087 -17.57 35.63 42.69
C LYS A 1087 -18.76 35.04 43.47
N LYS A 1088 -19.20 33.80 43.16
CA LYS A 1088 -20.14 33.05 44.03
C LYS A 1088 -19.46 32.62 45.32
N ASN A 1089 -18.30 31.96 45.18
CA ASN A 1089 -17.57 31.38 46.31
C ASN A 1089 -17.00 32.47 47.26
N SER A 1090 -16.82 33.71 46.79
CA SER A 1090 -16.47 34.85 47.66
C SER A 1090 -17.58 35.33 48.60
N HIS A 1091 -18.78 34.74 48.56
CA HIS A 1091 -19.94 35.11 49.39
C HIS A 1091 -20.52 33.94 50.22
N GLY A 1092 -19.88 32.76 50.22
CA GLY A 1092 -20.36 31.59 50.98
C GLY A 1092 -19.21 30.67 51.41
N GLY A 1093 -19.23 30.23 52.67
CA GLY A 1093 -18.11 29.50 53.28
C GLY A 1093 -17.83 28.08 52.74
N HIS A 1094 -16.64 27.56 53.06
CA HIS A 1094 -16.10 26.27 52.62
C HIS A 1094 -16.89 25.02 53.08
N HIS A 1095 -18.11 24.78 52.58
CA HIS A 1095 -18.82 23.51 52.75
C HIS A 1095 -19.69 23.06 51.56
N HIS A 1096 -19.80 23.84 50.48
CA HIS A 1096 -20.82 23.62 49.44
C HIS A 1096 -20.69 22.35 48.57
N LEU A 1097 -19.49 21.78 48.40
CA LEU A 1097 -19.22 20.73 47.40
C LEU A 1097 -20.06 19.44 47.58
N HIS A 1098 -20.56 19.16 48.79
CA HIS A 1098 -21.40 17.98 49.05
C HIS A 1098 -22.89 18.25 48.74
N ASN A 1099 -23.36 19.49 48.86
CA ASN A 1099 -24.78 19.81 48.76
C ASN A 1099 -25.26 19.95 47.31
N GLU A 1100 -24.46 20.53 46.39
CA GLU A 1100 -24.86 20.66 44.97
C GLU A 1100 -25.01 19.31 44.24
N LEU A 1101 -24.38 18.25 44.75
CA LEU A 1101 -24.48 16.89 44.20
C LEU A 1101 -25.69 16.09 44.75
N VAL A 1102 -26.43 16.63 45.72
CA VAL A 1102 -27.48 15.92 46.47
C VAL A 1102 -28.86 16.63 46.37
N GLY A 1103 -28.93 17.79 45.70
CA GLY A 1103 -30.12 18.64 45.63
C GLY A 1103 -31.30 18.12 44.79
N ASP A 1104 -32.40 17.80 45.50
CA ASP A 1104 -33.81 17.76 45.12
C ASP A 1104 -34.39 16.77 44.07
N GLN A 1105 -35.35 15.96 44.56
CA GLN A 1105 -36.42 15.31 43.80
C GLN A 1105 -37.80 15.84 44.23
N ALA A 1106 -38.01 17.17 44.30
CA ALA A 1106 -39.18 17.76 44.97
C ALA A 1106 -39.99 18.81 44.18
N ALA A 1107 -40.17 18.65 42.85
CA ALA A 1107 -41.12 19.50 42.09
C ALA A 1107 -41.85 18.76 40.96
N LYS A 1108 -43.18 18.66 41.06
CA LYS A 1108 -44.09 18.29 39.96
C LYS A 1108 -45.43 19.04 40.09
N LYS A 1109 -45.83 19.74 39.02
CA LYS A 1109 -47.11 20.43 38.71
C LYS A 1109 -47.06 21.97 38.67
N SER A 1110 -46.83 22.49 37.47
CA SER A 1110 -47.61 23.59 36.88
C SER A 1110 -47.59 23.42 35.34
N ASN A 1111 -48.38 24.22 34.62
CA ASN A 1111 -48.67 24.03 33.20
C ASN A 1111 -48.00 25.10 32.32
N SER A 1112 -47.82 24.77 31.03
CA SER A 1112 -47.74 25.66 29.85
C SER A 1112 -46.80 26.88 29.85
N SER A 1113 -46.03 27.03 28.76
CA SER A 1113 -45.32 28.26 28.33
C SER A 1113 -44.29 28.81 29.35
N ASP A 1114 -43.01 28.99 29.03
CA ASP A 1114 -42.57 29.89 27.96
C ASP A 1114 -41.26 29.47 27.30
N TYR A 1115 -41.13 29.86 26.02
CA TYR A 1115 -39.84 29.99 25.35
C TYR A 1115 -39.23 31.34 25.76
N ILE A 1116 -38.16 31.33 26.57
CA ILE A 1116 -37.38 32.55 26.85
C ILE A 1116 -35.95 32.37 26.31
N GLN A 1117 -35.51 33.36 25.55
CA GLN A 1117 -34.22 33.45 24.89
C GLN A 1117 -33.09 33.76 25.88
N PHE A 1118 -31.84 33.57 25.45
CA PHE A 1118 -30.69 34.48 25.49
C PHE A 1118 -29.50 33.60 25.04
N GLU A 1119 -29.13 33.63 23.75
CA GLU A 1119 -28.17 34.58 23.13
C GLU A 1119 -26.70 34.29 23.51
N TYR A 1120 -25.81 34.47 22.52
CA TYR A 1120 -24.34 34.47 22.57
C TYR A 1120 -23.67 33.73 23.74
N PHE A 1121 -23.23 32.50 23.48
CA PHE A 1121 -21.87 32.20 23.01
C PHE A 1121 -21.92 30.83 22.26
#